data_AF-A0A832TAK8-F1
#
_entry.id   AF-A0A832TAK8-F1
#
_cell.length_a   1.000
_cell.length_b   1.000
_cell.length_c   1.000
_cell.angle_alpha   90.00
_cell.angle_beta   90.00
_cell.angle_gamma   90.00
#
_symmetry.space_group_name_H-M   'P 1'
#
loop_
_entity.id
_entity.type
_entity.pdbx_description
1 polymer ?
#
loop_
_entity_poly.entity_id
_entity_poly.type
_entity_poly.pdbx_seq_one_letter_code
_entity_poly.pdbx_strand_id
1 'polypeptide(L)'
;MVEKKEIKLKVASAYQRDVGRGIVRIDRRSMRELGVSPGDVVEIIGTKNTAAIVWPAYPEDEGLGIIRMDGTIRKNAGVGLGDEVTIRKADVKEARKVVLAPTEPIRFGRDFVEWLHERLVGRPVVRGDYIKIGVLGQELTFVVTTTQPSGVVQITEYTDFDISEKPVKEVEKRMTTGVTYEDIGGLKDVIEKIREMIELPLKHPELFEKLGIEPPKGVLLYGPPGTGKTLLAKAVANEANAYFIAINGPEIMSKYYGESEERLREVFKEAEENAPSIIFIDEIDAIAPKRSEVTGEVEKRVVAQLLALMDGLKGRGKVIVIGATNRPDALDPALRRPGRFDREIEVGVPDKQGRKEILQIHTRGMPIEPDFRKEDVLKILEGLKKEGKFRDVIDKAIDRVMKVSEDDIPKVLKELNGELYEEVRTRLVDLLLEELAEVTHGFVGADLAALAREAAMAALRRLIKEGKIDFEAETIPREVLDELKVTRKDFYEALKMVEPSALREVLIEVPNVHWDDIGGLEEVKQELREAVEWPLKYPEAFRAYGITPPKGVLLYGPPGTGKTLLAKAVATESEANFIAVRGPEVLSKWVGESEKNIREIFRKARQAAPTVIFIDEIDAIAPRRGTDVNRVTDRLINQLLTEMDGIQENTGVVVIAATN
;
A
#
# COMPACT_ATOMS: atom_id res chain seq x y z
N MET A 1 30.25 4.00 -40.26
CA MET A 1 29.34 4.41 -39.17
C MET A 1 28.15 3.49 -39.24
N VAL A 2 28.03 2.53 -38.33
CA VAL A 2 26.84 1.67 -38.26
C VAL A 2 25.73 2.52 -37.65
N GLU A 3 24.65 2.77 -38.38
CA GLU A 3 23.47 3.44 -37.83
C GLU A 3 23.04 2.66 -36.58
N LYS A 4 23.16 3.30 -35.41
CA LYS A 4 22.65 2.73 -34.17
C LYS A 4 21.15 2.63 -34.33
N LYS A 5 20.61 1.42 -34.26
CA LYS A 5 19.16 1.20 -34.30
C LYS A 5 18.56 1.75 -33.02
N GLU A 6 17.65 2.70 -33.15
CA GLU A 6 16.94 3.33 -32.05
C GLU A 6 15.44 3.06 -32.19
N ILE A 7 14.77 2.79 -31.06
CA ILE A 7 13.33 2.55 -31.01
C ILE A 7 12.71 3.47 -29.98
N LYS A 8 11.51 3.96 -30.26
CA LYS A 8 10.70 4.70 -29.30
C LYS A 8 9.69 3.75 -28.65
N LEU A 9 9.69 3.70 -27.32
CA LEU A 9 8.72 2.93 -26.54
C LEU A 9 8.03 3.82 -25.52
N LYS A 10 6.80 3.46 -25.15
CA LYS A 10 6.02 4.17 -24.14
C LYS A 10 6.33 3.64 -22.74
N VAL A 11 6.59 4.54 -21.79
CA VAL A 11 6.97 4.18 -20.42
C VAL A 11 5.78 3.64 -19.63
N ALA A 12 5.95 2.47 -19.04
CA ALA A 12 4.99 1.81 -18.15
C ALA A 12 5.63 1.44 -16.80
N SER A 13 4.80 1.25 -15.78
CA SER A 13 5.24 0.92 -14.42
C SER A 13 5.72 -0.53 -14.35
N ALA A 14 6.81 -0.76 -13.62
CA ALA A 14 7.31 -2.09 -13.33
C ALA A 14 6.43 -2.80 -12.29
N TYR A 15 6.29 -4.12 -12.42
CA TYR A 15 5.67 -4.90 -11.35
C TYR A 15 6.59 -5.02 -10.14
N GLN A 16 5.99 -5.24 -8.98
CA GLN A 16 6.67 -5.24 -7.68
C GLN A 16 7.92 -6.15 -7.62
N ARG A 17 7.89 -7.30 -8.30
CA ARG A 17 9.01 -8.25 -8.37
C ARG A 17 10.22 -7.80 -9.20
N ASP A 18 10.04 -6.81 -10.07
CA ASP A 18 11.10 -6.29 -10.95
C ASP A 18 11.75 -5.02 -10.38
N VAL A 19 11.11 -4.36 -9.41
CA VAL A 19 11.56 -3.08 -8.84
C VAL A 19 12.89 -3.23 -8.10
N GLY A 20 13.83 -2.31 -8.36
CA GLY A 20 15.12 -2.26 -7.68
C GLY A 20 16.19 -3.18 -8.28
N ARG A 21 15.84 -4.02 -9.25
CA ARG A 21 16.78 -4.95 -9.93
C ARG A 21 17.61 -4.29 -11.04
N GLY A 22 17.30 -3.04 -11.40
CA GLY A 22 17.99 -2.35 -12.50
C GLY A 22 17.68 -2.93 -13.88
N ILE A 23 16.49 -3.52 -14.04
CA ILE A 23 16.05 -4.15 -15.27
C ILE A 23 14.92 -3.36 -15.94
N VAL A 24 14.82 -3.47 -17.25
CA VAL A 24 13.68 -2.99 -18.04
C VAL A 24 13.12 -4.12 -18.89
N ARG A 25 11.78 -4.16 -19.00
CA ARG A 25 11.11 -5.17 -19.83
C ARG A 25 10.57 -4.56 -21.12
N ILE A 26 10.92 -5.18 -22.24
CA ILE A 26 10.48 -4.79 -23.59
C ILE A 26 10.03 -6.02 -24.38
N ASP A 27 9.19 -5.81 -25.39
CA ASP A 27 8.64 -6.89 -26.22
C ASP A 27 9.71 -7.54 -27.12
N ARG A 28 9.48 -8.79 -27.51
CA ARG A 28 10.46 -9.55 -28.32
C ARG A 28 10.64 -8.99 -29.71
N ARG A 29 9.68 -8.21 -30.23
CA ARG A 29 9.82 -7.55 -31.52
C ARG A 29 10.78 -6.37 -31.39
N SER A 30 10.60 -5.51 -30.39
CA SER A 30 11.53 -4.41 -30.09
C SER A 30 12.95 -4.91 -29.80
N MET A 31 13.12 -6.03 -29.08
CA MET A 31 14.44 -6.63 -28.88
C MET A 31 15.14 -7.01 -30.19
N ARG A 32 14.41 -7.66 -31.11
CA ARG A 32 14.94 -8.08 -32.40
C ARG A 32 15.29 -6.88 -33.28
N GLU A 33 14.45 -5.85 -33.25
CA GLU A 33 14.69 -4.60 -33.98
C GLU A 33 15.94 -3.88 -33.42
N LEU A 34 16.14 -3.84 -32.10
CA LEU A 34 17.33 -3.29 -31.42
C LEU A 34 18.59 -4.16 -31.55
N GLY A 35 18.46 -5.45 -31.86
CA GLY A 35 19.57 -6.41 -31.87
C GLY A 35 20.13 -6.71 -30.47
N VAL A 36 19.25 -6.76 -29.47
CA VAL A 36 19.60 -7.06 -28.08
C VAL A 36 19.02 -8.40 -27.64
N SER A 37 19.76 -9.12 -26.80
CA SER A 37 19.31 -10.36 -26.16
C SER A 37 18.94 -10.11 -24.69
N PRO A 38 18.16 -11.00 -24.05
CA PRO A 38 17.95 -10.93 -22.60
C PRO A 38 19.30 -10.90 -21.86
N GLY A 39 19.47 -9.93 -20.96
CA GLY A 39 20.73 -9.68 -20.25
C GLY A 39 21.64 -8.62 -20.87
N ASP A 40 21.42 -8.21 -22.13
CA ASP A 40 22.13 -7.08 -22.72
C ASP A 40 21.73 -5.76 -22.05
N VAL A 41 22.66 -4.80 -22.00
CA VAL A 41 22.39 -3.45 -21.49
C VAL A 41 21.93 -2.53 -22.61
N VAL A 42 20.89 -1.75 -22.33
CA VAL A 42 20.41 -0.68 -23.20
C VAL A 42 20.62 0.68 -22.55
N GLU A 43 20.87 1.67 -23.40
CA GLU A 43 20.88 3.07 -23.03
C GLU A 43 19.47 3.62 -23.25
N ILE A 44 18.91 4.21 -22.19
CA ILE A 44 17.58 4.84 -22.18
C ILE A 44 17.80 6.35 -22.23
N ILE A 45 17.26 6.97 -23.28
CA ILE A 45 17.41 8.39 -23.58
C ILE A 45 16.07 9.06 -23.33
N GLY A 46 15.98 9.77 -22.21
CA GLY A 46 14.88 10.66 -21.84
C GLY A 46 15.32 12.12 -21.85
N THR A 47 14.98 12.87 -20.79
CA THR A 47 15.58 14.19 -20.54
C THR A 47 17.03 14.07 -20.06
N LYS A 48 17.35 12.92 -19.45
CA LYS A 48 18.69 12.47 -19.07
C LYS A 48 18.93 11.08 -19.65
N ASN A 49 20.20 10.71 -19.79
CA ASN A 49 20.59 9.38 -20.26
C ASN A 49 20.89 8.49 -19.07
N THR A 50 20.36 7.28 -19.09
CA THR A 50 20.66 6.24 -18.10
C THR A 50 20.79 4.89 -18.79
N ALA A 51 21.11 3.83 -18.04
CA ALA A 51 21.28 2.49 -18.57
C ALA A 51 20.59 1.44 -17.71
N ALA A 52 20.09 0.39 -18.35
CA ALA A 52 19.44 -0.72 -17.67
C ALA A 52 19.60 -2.04 -18.43
N ILE A 53 19.40 -3.16 -17.73
CA ILE A 53 19.49 -4.51 -18.30
C ILE A 53 18.15 -4.89 -18.92
N VAL A 54 18.17 -5.41 -20.15
CA VAL A 54 16.97 -5.80 -20.89
C VAL A 54 16.49 -7.19 -20.48
N TRP A 55 15.19 -7.30 -20.22
CA TRP A 55 14.46 -8.56 -20.02
C TRP A 55 13.21 -8.65 -20.90
N PRO A 56 12.74 -9.86 -21.23
CA PRO A 56 11.50 -10.05 -21.99
C PRO A 56 10.28 -9.49 -21.25
N ALA A 57 9.40 -8.85 -22.02
CA ALA A 57 8.06 -8.47 -21.58
C ALA A 57 7.24 -9.67 -21.09
N TYR A 58 6.21 -9.37 -20.30
CA TYR A 58 5.22 -10.37 -19.92
C TYR A 58 4.39 -10.78 -21.13
N PRO A 59 3.81 -11.99 -21.13
CA PRO A 59 2.96 -12.45 -22.24
C PRO A 59 1.82 -11.48 -22.58
N GLU A 60 1.30 -10.77 -21.59
CA GLU A 60 0.22 -9.78 -21.70
C GLU A 60 0.67 -8.47 -22.36
N ASP A 61 1.96 -8.14 -22.28
CA ASP A 61 2.54 -6.87 -22.75
C ASP A 61 3.15 -6.97 -24.17
N GLU A 62 3.18 -8.17 -24.76
CA GLU A 62 3.79 -8.42 -26.06
C GLU A 62 3.07 -7.65 -27.18
N GLY A 63 3.84 -6.88 -27.95
CA GLY A 63 3.32 -6.13 -29.10
C GLY A 63 2.67 -4.78 -28.77
N LEU A 64 2.63 -4.37 -27.50
CA LEU A 64 2.07 -3.08 -27.08
C LEU A 64 3.03 -1.89 -27.27
N GLY A 65 4.31 -2.13 -27.58
CA GLY A 65 5.31 -1.08 -27.77
C GLY A 65 5.63 -0.31 -26.47
N ILE A 66 5.54 -1.01 -25.33
CA ILE A 66 5.79 -0.44 -24.01
C ILE A 66 7.14 -0.90 -23.45
N ILE A 67 7.72 -0.05 -22.60
CA ILE A 67 8.87 -0.39 -21.76
C ILE A 67 8.45 -0.28 -20.30
N ARG A 68 8.49 -1.40 -19.57
CA ARG A 68 8.29 -1.37 -18.12
C ARG A 68 9.62 -1.09 -17.44
N MET A 69 9.65 -0.03 -16.64
CA MET A 69 10.82 0.40 -15.88
C MET A 69 10.41 0.86 -14.49
N ASP A 70 11.31 0.63 -13.52
CA ASP A 70 11.07 1.02 -12.14
C ASP A 70 11.20 2.54 -11.93
N GLY A 71 10.71 3.03 -10.80
CA GLY A 71 10.71 4.46 -10.50
C GLY A 71 12.12 5.07 -10.39
N THR A 72 13.13 4.29 -10.02
CA THR A 72 14.53 4.73 -9.99
C THR A 72 15.07 4.98 -11.40
N ILE A 73 14.86 4.05 -12.34
CA ILE A 73 15.26 4.19 -13.74
C ILE A 73 14.49 5.35 -14.39
N ARG A 74 13.18 5.50 -14.11
CA ARG A 74 12.39 6.66 -14.57
C ARG A 74 12.98 7.99 -14.10
N LYS A 75 13.31 8.10 -12.80
CA LYS A 75 13.95 9.30 -12.23
C LYS A 75 15.32 9.57 -12.85
N ASN A 76 16.11 8.53 -13.10
CA ASN A 76 17.43 8.65 -13.73
C ASN A 76 17.34 9.12 -15.19
N ALA A 77 16.38 8.59 -15.95
CA ALA A 77 16.06 9.05 -17.31
C ALA A 77 15.33 10.41 -17.34
N GLY A 78 14.76 10.82 -16.20
CA GLY A 78 13.98 12.04 -16.05
C GLY A 78 12.70 12.01 -16.90
N VAL A 79 11.98 10.89 -16.86
CA VAL A 79 10.71 10.67 -17.57
C VAL A 79 9.65 10.18 -16.61
N GLY A 80 8.38 10.49 -16.88
CA GLY A 80 7.24 9.98 -16.13
C GLY A 80 6.56 8.81 -16.84
N LEU A 81 5.61 8.18 -16.15
CA LEU A 81 4.73 7.19 -16.77
C LEU A 81 3.94 7.78 -17.95
N GLY A 82 3.83 7.01 -19.03
CA GLY A 82 3.12 7.40 -20.25
C GLY A 82 3.96 8.20 -21.27
N ASP A 83 5.14 8.69 -20.88
CA ASP A 83 6.05 9.41 -21.78
C ASP A 83 6.67 8.46 -22.82
N GLU A 84 7.17 9.02 -23.93
CA GLU A 84 7.97 8.26 -24.90
C GLU A 84 9.46 8.37 -24.57
N VAL A 85 10.15 7.23 -24.55
CA VAL A 85 11.62 7.16 -24.42
C VAL A 85 12.24 6.56 -25.65
N THR A 86 13.44 7.04 -26.00
CA THR A 86 14.25 6.44 -27.06
C THR A 86 15.24 5.48 -26.44
N ILE A 87 15.32 4.27 -26.98
CA ILE A 87 16.19 3.20 -26.48
C ILE A 87 17.13 2.77 -27.58
N ARG A 88 18.38 2.47 -27.21
CA ARG A 88 19.39 1.91 -28.11
C ARG A 88 20.31 0.94 -27.37
N LYS A 89 21.00 0.08 -28.13
CA LYS A 89 22.03 -0.79 -27.56
C LYS A 89 23.17 0.05 -26.96
N ALA A 90 23.48 -0.18 -25.68
CA ALA A 90 24.54 0.55 -24.98
C ALA A 90 25.93 0.06 -25.40
N ASP A 91 26.89 0.97 -25.48
CA ASP A 91 28.33 0.63 -25.53
C ASP A 91 28.83 0.55 -24.09
N VAL A 92 28.74 -0.65 -23.51
CA VAL A 92 29.08 -0.89 -22.10
C VAL A 92 30.57 -1.08 -21.95
N LYS A 93 31.18 -0.31 -21.05
CA LYS A 93 32.58 -0.48 -20.65
C LYS A 93 32.67 -0.98 -19.22
N GLU A 94 33.70 -1.76 -18.91
CA GLU A 94 33.98 -2.16 -17.54
C GLU A 94 34.40 -0.95 -16.71
N ALA A 95 33.79 -0.77 -15.53
CA ALA A 95 34.11 0.30 -14.62
C ALA A 95 35.45 0.02 -13.92
N ARG A 96 36.41 0.94 -14.07
CA ARG A 96 37.66 0.94 -13.30
C ARG A 96 37.50 1.59 -11.94
N LYS A 97 36.72 2.67 -11.88
CA LYS A 97 36.44 3.41 -10.65
C LYS A 97 35.01 3.93 -10.63
N VAL A 98 34.32 3.76 -9.51
CA VAL A 98 32.99 4.32 -9.24
C VAL A 98 32.98 4.96 -7.87
N VAL A 99 32.51 6.20 -7.79
CA VAL A 99 32.37 6.93 -6.52
C VAL A 99 30.90 7.25 -6.30
N LEU A 100 30.34 6.70 -5.22
CA LEU A 100 28.99 7.01 -4.76
C LEU A 100 29.00 8.08 -3.67
N ALA A 101 27.92 8.84 -3.55
CA ALA A 101 27.71 9.73 -2.42
C ALA A 101 26.29 9.56 -1.89
N PRO A 102 26.08 9.47 -0.57
CA PRO A 102 24.75 9.35 0.01
C PRO A 102 24.00 10.67 -0.11
N THR A 103 22.67 10.62 -0.14
CA THR A 103 21.82 11.82 -0.06
C THR A 103 21.73 12.39 1.35
N GLU A 104 22.03 11.58 2.36
CA GLU A 104 22.03 11.93 3.78
C GLU A 104 23.41 11.69 4.39
N PRO A 105 23.83 12.46 5.41
CA PRO A 105 25.12 12.27 6.06
C PRO A 105 25.12 10.96 6.86
N ILE A 106 25.72 9.91 6.30
CA ILE A 106 25.87 8.60 6.94
C ILE A 106 27.35 8.22 6.91
N ARG A 107 27.85 7.72 8.04
CA ARG A 107 29.20 7.14 8.13
C ARG A 107 29.10 5.64 7.92
N PHE A 108 29.87 5.14 6.97
CA PHE A 108 29.93 3.72 6.66
C PHE A 108 31.30 3.16 7.09
N GLY A 109 31.31 1.96 7.68
CA GLY A 109 32.55 1.20 7.85
C GLY A 109 33.05 0.67 6.50
N ARG A 110 34.33 0.26 6.42
CA ARG A 110 34.90 -0.34 5.19
C ARG A 110 34.14 -1.60 4.75
N ASP A 111 33.69 -2.41 5.70
CA ASP A 111 32.93 -3.63 5.43
C ASP A 111 31.59 -3.36 4.71
N PHE A 112 30.97 -2.21 4.97
CA PHE A 112 29.75 -1.81 4.26
C PHE A 112 30.02 -1.46 2.80
N VAL A 113 31.17 -0.85 2.51
CA VAL A 113 31.57 -0.48 1.14
C VAL A 113 31.78 -1.74 0.29
N GLU A 114 32.46 -2.75 0.85
CA GLU A 114 32.64 -4.06 0.19
C GLU A 114 31.30 -4.77 -0.03
N TRP A 115 30.44 -4.82 0.99
CA TRP A 115 29.10 -5.40 0.87
C TRP A 115 28.25 -4.69 -0.20
N LEU A 116 28.33 -3.36 -0.28
CA LEU A 116 27.60 -2.58 -1.27
C LEU A 116 28.11 -2.86 -2.69
N HIS A 117 29.43 -3.01 -2.84
CA HIS A 117 30.06 -3.35 -4.10
C HIS A 117 29.58 -4.70 -4.60
N GLU A 118 29.63 -5.75 -3.78
CA GLU A 118 29.16 -7.11 -4.11
C GLU A 118 27.71 -7.10 -4.62
N ARG A 119 26.83 -6.31 -3.99
CA ARG A 119 25.43 -6.20 -4.40
C ARG A 119 25.21 -5.45 -5.71
N LEU A 120 26.14 -4.59 -6.09
CA LEU A 120 26.05 -3.77 -7.31
C LEU A 120 26.83 -4.37 -8.49
N VAL A 121 27.57 -5.46 -8.29
CA VAL A 121 28.25 -6.18 -9.38
C VAL A 121 27.25 -6.56 -10.48
N GLY A 122 27.65 -6.33 -11.72
CA GLY A 122 26.83 -6.56 -12.92
C GLY A 122 25.85 -5.44 -13.25
N ARG A 123 25.64 -4.47 -12.35
CA ARG A 123 24.70 -3.36 -12.58
C ARG A 123 25.33 -2.29 -13.50
N PRO A 124 24.64 -1.87 -14.57
CA PRO A 124 25.06 -0.73 -15.37
C PRO A 124 24.74 0.58 -14.65
N VAL A 125 25.66 1.55 -14.70
CA VAL A 125 25.53 2.86 -14.06
C VAL A 125 26.08 3.97 -14.96
N VAL A 126 25.47 5.14 -14.85
CA VAL A 126 25.90 6.39 -15.49
C VAL A 126 26.16 7.44 -14.41
N ARG A 127 27.10 8.36 -14.67
CA ARG A 127 27.34 9.50 -13.79
C ARG A 127 26.04 10.32 -13.62
N GLY A 128 25.63 10.54 -12.38
CA GLY A 128 24.41 11.24 -12.00
C GLY A 128 23.21 10.33 -11.71
N ASP A 129 23.33 9.02 -11.93
CA ASP A 129 22.27 8.07 -11.59
C ASP A 129 22.05 8.00 -10.07
N TYR A 130 20.78 7.89 -9.68
CA TYR A 130 20.36 7.53 -8.34
C TYR A 130 20.28 6.01 -8.23
N ILE A 131 20.79 5.47 -7.14
CA ILE A 131 20.73 4.04 -6.81
C ILE A 131 20.08 3.92 -5.43
N LYS A 132 18.95 3.23 -5.37
CA LYS A 132 18.28 2.87 -4.12
C LYS A 132 18.68 1.47 -3.70
N ILE A 133 19.08 1.31 -2.44
CA ILE A 133 19.51 0.03 -1.87
C ILE A 133 18.84 -0.16 -0.52
N GLY A 134 18.11 -1.25 -0.37
CA GLY A 134 17.51 -1.63 0.91
C GLY A 134 18.55 -2.23 1.85
N VAL A 135 18.77 -1.61 3.00
CA VAL A 135 19.64 -2.07 4.09
C VAL A 135 18.78 -2.18 5.35
N LEU A 136 18.65 -3.38 5.91
CA LEU A 136 17.95 -3.62 7.20
C LEU A 136 16.52 -3.05 7.26
N GLY A 137 15.80 -3.08 6.13
CA GLY A 137 14.44 -2.54 6.03
C GLY A 137 14.35 -1.01 5.83
N GLN A 138 15.47 -0.31 5.69
CA GLN A 138 15.53 1.09 5.25
C GLN A 138 16.08 1.19 3.82
N GLU A 139 15.56 2.09 2.99
CA GLU A 139 16.10 2.35 1.66
C GLU A 139 17.10 3.51 1.71
N LEU A 140 18.39 3.21 1.48
CA LEU A 140 19.41 4.23 1.32
C LEU A 140 19.50 4.65 -0.15
N THR A 141 19.58 5.95 -0.40
CA THR A 141 19.73 6.50 -1.74
C THR A 141 21.15 7.06 -1.92
N PHE A 142 21.82 6.58 -2.98
CA PHE A 142 23.14 7.02 -3.38
C PHE A 142 23.08 7.68 -4.76
N VAL A 143 23.97 8.62 -5.00
CA VAL A 143 24.17 9.27 -6.30
C VAL A 143 25.54 8.90 -6.84
N VAL A 144 25.60 8.49 -8.09
CA VAL A 144 26.86 8.21 -8.79
C VAL A 144 27.54 9.52 -9.14
N THR A 145 28.58 9.91 -8.40
CA THR A 145 29.26 11.19 -8.62
C THR A 145 30.30 11.13 -9.73
N THR A 146 31.01 10.00 -9.83
CA THR A 146 32.13 9.80 -10.75
C THR A 146 32.13 8.36 -11.27
N THR A 147 32.35 8.21 -12.58
CA THR A 147 32.60 6.93 -13.25
C THR A 147 33.85 7.04 -14.11
N GLN A 148 34.69 6.01 -14.11
CA GLN A 148 35.84 5.88 -15.01
C GLN A 148 35.78 4.52 -15.73
N PRO A 149 35.75 4.47 -17.08
CA PRO A 149 35.65 5.59 -18.03
C PRO A 149 34.31 6.34 -17.96
N SER A 150 34.20 7.50 -18.60
CA SER A 150 32.93 8.22 -18.72
C SER A 150 31.98 7.53 -19.71
N GLY A 151 30.68 7.64 -19.46
CA GLY A 151 29.62 6.97 -20.22
C GLY A 151 28.93 5.87 -19.41
N VAL A 152 28.31 4.93 -20.12
CA VAL A 152 27.67 3.76 -19.52
C VAL A 152 28.76 2.77 -19.10
N VAL A 153 28.89 2.54 -17.81
CA VAL A 153 29.84 1.56 -17.27
C VAL A 153 29.12 0.47 -16.49
N GLN A 154 29.67 -0.74 -16.52
CA GLN A 154 29.18 -1.85 -15.71
C GLN A 154 30.11 -2.08 -14.53
N ILE A 155 29.54 -2.18 -13.34
CA ILE A 155 30.29 -2.48 -12.11
C ILE A 155 30.70 -3.95 -12.16
N THR A 156 31.97 -4.22 -11.89
CA THR A 156 32.56 -5.57 -11.88
C THR A 156 33.24 -5.83 -10.54
N GLU A 157 33.63 -7.07 -10.25
CA GLU A 157 34.38 -7.42 -9.03
C GLU A 157 35.72 -6.68 -8.90
N TYR A 158 36.29 -6.19 -10.01
CA TYR A 158 37.58 -5.50 -10.04
C TYR A 158 37.48 -3.96 -10.00
N THR A 159 36.28 -3.42 -9.84
CA THR A 159 36.05 -1.97 -9.83
C THR A 159 36.52 -1.34 -8.52
N ASP A 160 37.35 -0.29 -8.58
CA ASP A 160 37.69 0.56 -7.42
C ASP A 160 36.43 1.30 -6.96
N PHE A 161 35.86 0.88 -5.83
CA PHE A 161 34.56 1.34 -5.35
C PHE A 161 34.73 2.15 -4.06
N ASP A 162 34.25 3.39 -4.07
CA ASP A 162 34.42 4.33 -2.95
C ASP A 162 33.11 5.07 -2.65
N ILE A 163 32.89 5.40 -1.38
CA ILE A 163 31.73 6.16 -0.91
C ILE A 163 32.20 7.48 -0.29
N SER A 164 31.78 8.59 -0.88
CA SER A 164 32.04 9.91 -0.33
C SER A 164 31.27 10.12 0.96
N GLU A 165 31.95 10.61 2.00
CA GLU A 165 31.33 10.98 3.28
C GLU A 165 30.47 12.26 3.19
N LYS A 166 30.63 13.05 2.12
CA LYS A 166 29.92 14.32 1.96
C LYS A 166 28.64 14.09 1.15
N PRO A 167 27.46 14.45 1.70
CA PRO A 167 26.22 14.37 0.94
C PRO A 167 26.24 15.41 -0.20
N VAL A 168 25.64 15.04 -1.32
CA VAL A 168 25.53 15.93 -2.49
C VAL A 168 24.45 16.96 -2.22
N LYS A 169 24.84 18.20 -1.87
CA LYS A 169 23.93 19.33 -1.58
C LYS A 169 23.12 19.82 -2.79
N GLU A 170 23.52 19.47 -4.02
CA GLU A 170 23.00 20.07 -5.26
C GLU A 170 21.54 19.68 -5.62
N VAL A 171 20.88 18.81 -4.84
CA VAL A 171 19.53 18.28 -5.18
C VAL A 171 18.41 18.93 -4.33
N GLU A 172 18.75 19.79 -3.36
CA GLU A 172 17.81 20.31 -2.35
C GLU A 172 16.64 21.17 -2.89
N LYS A 173 16.71 21.69 -4.13
CA LYS A 173 15.65 22.57 -4.67
C LYS A 173 14.43 21.87 -5.29
N ARG A 174 14.49 20.55 -5.48
CA ARG A 174 13.28 19.76 -5.78
C ARG A 174 13.17 18.78 -4.63
N MET A 175 12.36 19.09 -3.62
CA MET A 175 12.00 18.15 -2.54
C MET A 175 11.24 16.95 -3.14
N THR A 176 11.96 16.09 -3.85
CA THR A 176 11.47 14.81 -4.31
C THR A 176 11.81 13.82 -3.22
N THR A 177 10.80 13.47 -2.43
CA THR A 177 10.89 12.45 -1.37
C THR A 177 11.31 11.07 -1.89
N GLY A 178 11.43 10.91 -3.22
CA GLY A 178 11.87 9.69 -3.88
C GLY A 178 10.82 8.58 -3.89
N VAL A 179 9.66 8.80 -3.29
CA VAL A 179 8.53 7.86 -3.24
C VAL A 179 7.86 7.79 -4.61
N THR A 180 7.62 6.58 -5.09
CA THR A 180 7.00 6.31 -6.40
C THR A 180 5.71 5.50 -6.22
N TYR A 181 4.90 5.35 -7.27
CA TYR A 181 3.68 4.54 -7.17
C TYR A 181 3.98 3.08 -6.82
N GLU A 182 5.16 2.58 -7.19
CA GLU A 182 5.65 1.24 -6.83
C GLU A 182 6.01 1.09 -5.35
N ASP A 183 6.08 2.20 -4.60
CA ASP A 183 6.30 2.19 -3.16
C ASP A 183 4.97 2.28 -2.38
N ILE A 184 3.83 2.18 -3.09
CA ILE A 184 2.47 2.19 -2.52
C ILE A 184 1.74 0.91 -2.91
N GLY A 185 1.35 0.12 -1.92
CA GLY A 185 0.61 -1.14 -2.12
C GLY A 185 -0.88 -1.00 -1.83
N GLY A 186 -1.72 -1.80 -2.50
CA GLY A 186 -3.14 -1.94 -2.17
C GLY A 186 -4.05 -0.76 -2.49
N LEU A 187 -3.56 0.23 -3.25
CA LEU A 187 -4.32 1.44 -3.61
C LEU A 187 -4.46 1.62 -5.13
N LYS A 188 -4.52 0.54 -5.93
CA LYS A 188 -4.53 0.63 -7.40
C LYS A 188 -5.67 1.50 -7.94
N ASP A 189 -6.90 1.24 -7.49
CA ASP A 189 -8.09 1.99 -7.93
C ASP A 189 -8.02 3.48 -7.53
N VAL A 190 -7.44 3.74 -6.36
CA VAL A 190 -7.24 5.10 -5.84
C VAL A 190 -6.17 5.83 -6.64
N ILE A 191 -5.06 5.15 -6.96
CA ILE A 191 -3.97 5.67 -7.78
C ILE A 191 -4.51 6.03 -9.17
N GLU A 192 -5.27 5.16 -9.82
CA GLU A 192 -5.86 5.43 -11.14
C GLU A 192 -6.73 6.70 -11.14
N LYS A 193 -7.64 6.81 -10.17
CA LYS A 193 -8.47 8.01 -9.98
C LYS A 193 -7.64 9.28 -9.80
N ILE A 194 -6.58 9.23 -8.99
CA ILE A 194 -5.74 10.41 -8.76
C ILE A 194 -4.92 10.77 -10.00
N ARG A 195 -4.47 9.80 -10.78
CA ARG A 195 -3.73 10.05 -12.03
C ARG A 195 -4.59 10.79 -13.04
N GLU A 196 -5.85 10.40 -13.19
CA GLU A 196 -6.81 11.13 -14.03
C GLU A 196 -7.09 12.56 -13.52
N MET A 197 -7.16 12.74 -12.20
CA MET A 197 -7.53 14.02 -11.61
C MET A 197 -6.37 15.01 -11.48
N ILE A 198 -5.13 14.53 -11.34
CA ILE A 198 -3.95 15.36 -11.04
C ILE A 198 -2.90 15.27 -12.14
N GLU A 199 -2.52 14.06 -12.55
CA GLU A 199 -1.45 13.88 -13.54
C GLU A 199 -1.90 14.35 -14.93
N LEU A 200 -3.13 14.01 -15.34
CA LEU A 200 -3.67 14.35 -16.67
C LEU A 200 -3.78 15.88 -16.90
N PRO A 201 -4.34 16.69 -15.98
CA PRO A 201 -4.33 18.15 -16.14
C PRO A 201 -2.95 18.79 -16.18
N LEU A 202 -1.98 18.26 -15.41
CA LEU A 202 -0.64 18.82 -15.34
C LEU A 202 0.20 18.47 -16.57
N LYS A 203 0.05 17.26 -17.11
CA LYS A 203 0.80 16.80 -18.29
C LYS A 203 0.18 17.25 -19.61
N HIS A 204 -1.16 17.25 -19.70
CA HIS A 204 -1.89 17.51 -20.95
C HIS A 204 -2.96 18.61 -20.79
N PRO A 205 -2.57 19.84 -20.41
CA PRO A 205 -3.51 20.96 -20.26
C PRO A 205 -4.27 21.29 -21.55
N GLU A 206 -3.68 21.03 -22.72
CA GLU A 206 -4.31 21.22 -24.03
C GLU A 206 -5.61 20.43 -24.22
N LEU A 207 -5.75 19.27 -23.57
CA LEU A 207 -6.97 18.46 -23.63
C LEU A 207 -8.13 19.18 -22.95
N PHE A 208 -7.89 19.77 -21.78
CA PHE A 208 -8.88 20.50 -20.99
C PHE A 208 -9.29 21.80 -21.69
N GLU A 209 -8.33 22.51 -22.27
CA GLU A 209 -8.60 23.72 -23.06
C GLU A 209 -9.47 23.43 -24.28
N LYS A 210 -9.20 22.34 -25.00
CA LYS A 210 -9.98 21.95 -26.18
C LYS A 210 -11.40 21.48 -25.81
N LEU A 211 -11.54 20.81 -24.67
CA LEU A 211 -12.84 20.35 -24.15
C LEU A 211 -13.64 21.48 -23.49
N GLY A 212 -13.00 22.62 -23.18
CA GLY A 212 -13.66 23.75 -22.51
C GLY A 212 -14.07 23.44 -21.07
N ILE A 213 -13.39 22.50 -20.42
CA ILE A 213 -13.65 22.09 -19.03
C ILE A 213 -12.52 22.58 -18.12
N GLU A 214 -12.87 23.01 -16.91
CA GLU A 214 -11.88 23.35 -15.90
C GLU A 214 -11.39 22.07 -15.18
N PRO A 215 -10.08 21.92 -14.96
CA PRO A 215 -9.56 20.83 -14.15
C PRO A 215 -9.96 21.00 -12.67
N PRO A 216 -10.02 19.90 -11.89
CA PRO A 216 -10.38 19.97 -10.48
C PRO A 216 -9.36 20.81 -9.71
N LYS A 217 -9.84 21.70 -8.83
CA LYS A 217 -8.97 22.59 -8.06
C LYS A 217 -8.41 21.91 -6.81
N GLY A 218 -9.18 20.97 -6.26
CA GLY A 218 -8.76 20.24 -5.08
C GLY A 218 -9.33 18.84 -4.97
N VAL A 219 -8.53 17.97 -4.35
CA VAL A 219 -8.85 16.58 -4.05
C VAL A 219 -8.78 16.36 -2.55
N LEU A 220 -9.83 15.84 -1.94
CA LEU A 220 -9.87 15.48 -0.52
C LEU A 220 -9.69 13.97 -0.37
N LEU A 221 -8.59 13.55 0.24
CA LEU A 221 -8.30 12.17 0.63
C LEU A 221 -8.85 11.93 2.03
N TYR A 222 -9.70 10.91 2.22
CA TYR A 222 -10.22 10.56 3.55
C TYR A 222 -10.09 9.08 3.88
N GLY A 223 -10.33 8.69 5.14
CA GLY A 223 -10.32 7.29 5.59
C GLY A 223 -9.46 7.07 6.84
N PRO A 224 -9.26 5.84 7.32
CA PRO A 224 -8.54 5.58 8.56
C PRO A 224 -7.09 6.10 8.56
N PRO A 225 -6.50 6.36 9.74
CA PRO A 225 -5.09 6.70 9.85
C PRO A 225 -4.20 5.54 9.42
N GLY A 226 -3.02 5.83 8.89
CA GLY A 226 -2.04 4.80 8.52
C GLY A 226 -2.31 4.07 7.20
N THR A 227 -3.30 4.49 6.41
CA THR A 227 -3.55 3.96 5.05
C THR A 227 -2.68 4.58 3.95
N GLY A 228 -1.77 5.50 4.31
CA GLY A 228 -0.77 6.03 3.37
C GLY A 228 -1.18 7.27 2.58
N LYS A 229 -2.16 8.06 3.04
CA LYS A 229 -2.61 9.31 2.36
C LYS A 229 -1.46 10.27 2.04
N THR A 230 -0.56 10.48 3.01
CA THR A 230 0.64 11.33 2.87
C THR A 230 1.65 10.77 1.88
N LEU A 231 1.84 9.44 1.84
CA LEU A 231 2.73 8.78 0.87
C LEU A 231 2.17 8.87 -0.55
N LEU A 232 0.86 8.74 -0.69
CA LEU A 232 0.15 8.87 -1.96
C LEU A 232 0.32 10.26 -2.57
N ALA A 233 0.10 11.32 -1.79
CA ALA A 233 0.31 12.69 -2.27
C ALA A 233 1.77 12.94 -2.70
N LYS A 234 2.74 12.42 -1.94
CA LYS A 234 4.17 12.49 -2.27
C LYS A 234 4.50 11.76 -3.58
N ALA A 235 3.96 10.56 -3.79
CA ALA A 235 4.18 9.79 -5.02
C ALA A 235 3.59 10.49 -6.25
N VAL A 236 2.38 11.04 -6.12
CA VAL A 236 1.71 11.77 -7.21
C VAL A 236 2.52 12.99 -7.63
N ALA A 237 3.06 13.75 -6.68
CA ALA A 237 3.88 14.92 -6.98
C ALA A 237 5.20 14.55 -7.67
N ASN A 238 5.84 13.46 -7.23
CA ASN A 238 7.06 12.97 -7.86
C ASN A 238 6.79 12.49 -9.30
N GLU A 239 5.70 11.76 -9.55
CA GLU A 239 5.39 11.24 -10.89
C GLU A 239 4.87 12.33 -11.86
N ALA A 240 4.14 13.32 -11.33
CA ALA A 240 3.73 14.51 -12.09
C ALA A 240 4.88 15.51 -12.31
N ASN A 241 6.06 15.27 -11.71
CA ASN A 241 7.21 16.19 -11.73
C ASN A 241 6.83 17.63 -11.33
N ALA A 242 5.92 17.74 -10.35
CA ALA A 242 5.39 18.99 -9.84
C ALA A 242 6.12 19.41 -8.56
N TYR A 243 6.21 20.71 -8.29
CA TYR A 243 6.74 21.22 -7.03
C TYR A 243 5.81 20.83 -5.88
N PHE A 244 6.34 20.17 -4.84
CA PHE A 244 5.53 19.63 -3.74
C PHE A 244 5.73 20.46 -2.47
N ILE A 245 4.63 21.00 -1.93
CA ILE A 245 4.63 21.69 -0.64
C ILE A 245 3.74 20.91 0.31
N ALA A 246 4.31 20.44 1.43
CA ALA A 246 3.55 19.77 2.48
C ALA A 246 3.35 20.68 3.68
N ILE A 247 2.10 20.77 4.13
CA ILE A 247 1.68 21.48 5.33
C ILE A 247 0.98 20.47 6.23
N ASN A 248 1.29 20.48 7.52
CA ASN A 248 0.51 19.76 8.52
C ASN A 248 -0.46 20.74 9.21
N GLY A 249 -1.74 20.39 9.31
CA GLY A 249 -2.79 21.26 9.87
C GLY A 249 -2.42 21.89 11.21
N PRO A 250 -2.04 21.09 12.24
CA PRO A 250 -1.61 21.61 13.53
C PRO A 250 -0.40 22.56 13.48
N GLU A 251 0.49 22.44 12.48
CA GLU A 251 1.65 23.33 12.36
C GLU A 251 1.29 24.76 11.96
N ILE A 252 0.16 24.92 11.25
CA ILE A 252 -0.36 26.24 10.87
C ILE A 252 -0.98 26.95 12.07
N MET A 253 -1.53 26.19 13.02
CA MET A 253 -2.22 26.73 14.19
C MET A 253 -1.22 27.30 15.19
N SER A 254 -1.01 28.61 15.15
CA SER A 254 -0.16 29.32 16.12
C SER A 254 -1.03 30.06 17.15
N LYS A 255 -0.46 30.32 18.33
CA LYS A 255 -1.11 31.11 19.38
C LYS A 255 -1.08 32.62 19.09
N TYR A 256 -0.32 33.05 18.07
CA TYR A 256 -0.11 34.45 17.75
C TYR A 256 -1.09 34.90 16.66
N TYR A 257 -1.63 36.10 16.85
CA TYR A 257 -2.66 36.64 15.97
C TYR A 257 -2.12 36.90 14.56
N GLY A 258 -2.75 36.33 13.53
CA GLY A 258 -2.49 36.63 12.12
C GLY A 258 -1.34 35.83 11.47
N GLU A 259 -0.47 35.21 12.26
CA GLU A 259 0.67 34.42 11.76
C GLU A 259 0.20 33.20 10.96
N SER A 260 -0.83 32.49 11.43
CA SER A 260 -1.44 31.36 10.71
C SER A 260 -2.00 31.73 9.33
N GLU A 261 -2.56 32.93 9.20
CA GLU A 261 -3.14 33.41 7.93
C GLU A 261 -2.05 33.86 6.95
N GLU A 262 -1.00 34.52 7.47
CA GLU A 262 0.16 34.93 6.69
C GLU A 262 0.90 33.70 6.15
N ARG A 263 1.16 32.70 7.00
CA ARG A 263 1.79 31.45 6.58
C ARG A 263 1.01 30.72 5.49
N LEU A 264 -0.32 30.68 5.58
CA LEU A 264 -1.16 30.13 4.49
C LEU A 264 -1.03 30.93 3.19
N ARG A 265 -0.98 32.28 3.27
CA ARG A 265 -0.77 33.12 2.09
C ARG A 265 0.59 32.89 1.45
N GLU A 266 1.65 32.79 2.25
CA GLU A 266 3.01 32.52 1.78
C GLU A 266 3.10 31.19 1.03
N VAL A 267 2.51 30.12 1.58
CA VAL A 267 2.53 28.80 0.94
C VAL A 267 1.80 28.81 -0.41
N PHE A 268 0.61 29.42 -0.48
CA PHE A 268 -0.12 29.49 -1.76
C PHE A 268 0.63 30.35 -2.79
N LYS A 269 1.28 31.43 -2.35
CA LYS A 269 2.10 32.28 -3.22
C LYS A 269 3.33 31.53 -3.74
N GLU A 270 4.05 30.81 -2.87
CA GLU A 270 5.18 29.97 -3.25
C GLU A 270 4.77 28.89 -4.26
N ALA A 271 3.59 28.28 -4.06
CA ALA A 271 3.04 27.30 -4.98
C ALA A 271 2.76 27.90 -6.36
N GLU A 272 2.18 29.09 -6.43
CA GLU A 272 1.90 29.79 -7.69
C GLU A 272 3.19 30.20 -8.43
N GLU A 273 4.22 30.66 -7.71
CA GLU A 273 5.52 31.03 -8.28
C GLU A 273 6.28 29.83 -8.86
N ASN A 274 6.13 28.64 -8.25
CA ASN A 274 6.81 27.40 -8.65
C ASN A 274 5.94 26.45 -9.49
N ALA A 275 4.85 26.94 -10.10
CA ALA A 275 3.91 26.09 -10.84
C ALA A 275 4.57 25.43 -12.08
N PRO A 276 4.29 24.15 -12.41
CA PRO A 276 3.26 23.27 -11.83
C PRO A 276 3.58 22.78 -10.41
N SER A 277 2.62 22.89 -9.50
CA SER A 277 2.81 22.59 -8.08
C SER A 277 1.61 21.91 -7.43
N ILE A 278 1.87 21.17 -6.36
CA ILE A 278 0.90 20.48 -5.53
C ILE A 278 1.06 20.94 -4.09
N ILE A 279 -0.01 21.49 -3.52
CA ILE A 279 -0.10 21.82 -2.09
C ILE A 279 -0.78 20.65 -1.39
N PHE A 280 -0.08 19.98 -0.48
CA PHE A 280 -0.64 18.92 0.36
C PHE A 280 -0.87 19.44 1.77
N ILE A 281 -2.11 19.37 2.24
CA ILE A 281 -2.52 19.75 3.60
C ILE A 281 -2.95 18.49 4.34
N ASP A 282 -2.08 17.99 5.22
CA ASP A 282 -2.39 16.88 6.13
C ASP A 282 -3.21 17.37 7.32
N GLU A 283 -4.02 16.49 7.90
CA GLU A 283 -4.92 16.80 9.02
C GLU A 283 -5.71 18.11 8.82
N ILE A 284 -6.32 18.26 7.63
CA ILE A 284 -7.04 19.51 7.27
C ILE A 284 -8.21 19.82 8.22
N ASP A 285 -8.75 18.81 8.90
CA ASP A 285 -9.77 18.96 9.95
C ASP A 285 -9.28 19.77 11.16
N ALA A 286 -7.96 19.85 11.40
CA ALA A 286 -7.40 20.69 12.45
C ALA A 286 -7.50 22.20 12.15
N ILE A 287 -7.34 22.60 10.88
CA ILE A 287 -7.40 24.01 10.45
C ILE A 287 -8.77 24.42 9.92
N ALA A 288 -9.61 23.46 9.54
CA ALA A 288 -10.94 23.72 9.00
C ALA A 288 -12.07 22.88 9.63
N PRO A 289 -12.19 22.86 10.96
CA PRO A 289 -13.31 22.19 11.63
C PRO A 289 -14.65 22.89 11.34
N LYS A 290 -15.77 22.19 11.60
CA LYS A 290 -17.11 22.77 11.51
C LYS A 290 -17.25 24.02 12.39
N ARG A 291 -17.71 25.12 11.78
CA ARG A 291 -17.92 26.40 12.47
C ARG A 291 -18.84 26.35 13.69
N SER A 292 -19.74 25.38 13.75
CA SER A 292 -20.67 25.15 14.87
C SER A 292 -19.99 24.53 16.09
N GLU A 293 -18.91 23.78 15.90
CA GLU A 293 -18.18 23.08 16.96
C GLU A 293 -17.05 23.95 17.55
N VAL A 294 -16.72 25.06 16.86
CA VAL A 294 -15.60 25.94 17.18
C VAL A 294 -16.03 27.15 18.00
N THR A 295 -15.43 27.31 19.18
CA THR A 295 -15.59 28.50 20.04
C THR A 295 -14.58 29.61 19.72
N GLY A 296 -13.39 29.27 19.19
CA GLY A 296 -12.32 30.23 18.89
C GLY A 296 -12.54 31.07 17.63
N GLU A 297 -12.32 32.39 17.71
CA GLU A 297 -12.37 33.29 16.54
C GLU A 297 -11.20 33.07 15.56
N VAL A 298 -10.03 32.66 16.07
CA VAL A 298 -8.84 32.42 15.25
C VAL A 298 -9.08 31.32 14.22
N GLU A 299 -9.60 30.17 14.65
CA GLU A 299 -9.94 29.03 13.79
C GLU A 299 -10.92 29.43 12.68
N LYS A 300 -11.99 30.16 13.02
CA LYS A 300 -12.98 30.64 12.03
C LYS A 300 -12.35 31.52 10.95
N ARG A 301 -11.35 32.33 11.30
CA ARG A 301 -10.63 33.17 10.33
C ARG A 301 -9.68 32.37 9.47
N VAL A 302 -8.96 31.41 10.03
CA VAL A 302 -8.11 30.49 9.27
C VAL A 302 -8.94 29.72 8.23
N VAL A 303 -10.12 29.22 8.60
CA VAL A 303 -11.07 28.59 7.66
C VAL A 303 -11.44 29.56 6.54
N ALA A 304 -11.86 30.79 6.91
CA ALA A 304 -12.26 31.80 5.93
C ALA A 304 -11.12 32.17 4.97
N GLN A 305 -9.90 32.26 5.48
CA GLN A 305 -8.71 32.55 4.68
C GLN A 305 -8.40 31.41 3.70
N LEU A 306 -8.46 30.15 4.15
CA LEU A 306 -8.27 28.99 3.28
C LEU A 306 -9.32 28.95 2.16
N LEU A 307 -10.59 29.22 2.47
CA LEU A 307 -11.65 29.32 1.47
C LEU A 307 -11.36 30.42 0.43
N ALA A 308 -10.93 31.60 0.89
CA ALA A 308 -10.60 32.71 0.01
C ALA A 308 -9.39 32.40 -0.90
N LEU A 309 -8.39 31.67 -0.39
CA LEU A 309 -7.24 31.23 -1.18
C LEU A 309 -7.64 30.21 -2.25
N MET A 310 -8.47 29.21 -1.89
CA MET A 310 -8.99 28.22 -2.83
C MET A 310 -9.83 28.86 -3.94
N ASP A 311 -10.73 29.78 -3.60
CA ASP A 311 -11.55 30.52 -4.57
C ASP A 311 -10.69 31.47 -5.42
N GLY A 312 -9.60 31.98 -4.85
CA GLY A 312 -8.64 32.90 -5.45
C GLY A 312 -7.67 32.24 -6.45
N LEU A 313 -7.58 30.91 -6.48
CA LEU A 313 -6.79 30.17 -7.47
C LEU A 313 -7.36 30.40 -8.88
N LYS A 314 -6.75 31.35 -9.58
CA LYS A 314 -7.07 31.77 -10.96
C LYS A 314 -6.23 31.05 -12.02
N GLY A 315 -5.30 30.19 -11.61
CA GLY A 315 -4.47 29.41 -12.53
C GLY A 315 -5.27 28.29 -13.18
N ARG A 316 -5.17 28.13 -14.50
CA ARG A 316 -5.75 27.03 -15.30
C ARG A 316 -5.17 25.65 -14.90
N GLY A 317 -5.40 25.18 -13.68
CA GLY A 317 -5.01 23.86 -13.20
C GLY A 317 -3.53 23.64 -12.94
N LYS A 318 -2.70 24.69 -12.86
CA LYS A 318 -1.25 24.54 -12.59
C LYS A 318 -0.91 24.37 -11.12
N VAL A 319 -1.83 24.70 -10.22
CA VAL A 319 -1.71 24.49 -8.78
C VAL A 319 -2.90 23.64 -8.36
N ILE A 320 -2.63 22.49 -7.75
CA ILE A 320 -3.66 21.56 -7.26
C ILE A 320 -3.50 21.41 -5.76
N VAL A 321 -4.61 21.48 -5.03
CA VAL A 321 -4.62 21.33 -3.56
C VAL A 321 -5.14 19.94 -3.17
N ILE A 322 -4.33 19.18 -2.46
CA ILE A 322 -4.70 17.88 -1.91
C ILE A 322 -4.88 18.04 -0.39
N GLY A 323 -6.08 17.82 0.12
CA GLY A 323 -6.36 17.76 1.56
C GLY A 323 -6.41 16.31 2.03
N ALA A 324 -5.90 16.01 3.23
CA ALA A 324 -6.04 14.69 3.85
C ALA A 324 -6.70 14.82 5.23
N THR A 325 -7.69 13.96 5.52
CA THR A 325 -8.33 13.90 6.84
C THR A 325 -8.73 12.48 7.21
N ASN A 326 -8.70 12.16 8.50
CA ASN A 326 -9.27 10.90 8.99
C ASN A 326 -10.76 11.03 9.33
N ARG A 327 -11.27 12.27 9.42
CA ARG A 327 -12.61 12.61 9.90
C ARG A 327 -13.31 13.56 8.92
N PRO A 328 -13.78 13.07 7.76
CA PRO A 328 -14.44 13.90 6.76
C PRO A 328 -15.73 14.57 7.26
N ASP A 329 -16.34 14.01 8.33
CA ASP A 329 -17.49 14.57 9.02
C ASP A 329 -17.14 15.73 9.95
N ALA A 330 -15.88 15.92 10.35
CA ALA A 330 -15.45 17.04 11.18
C ALA A 330 -15.14 18.32 10.37
N LEU A 331 -14.94 18.18 9.06
CA LEU A 331 -14.56 19.27 8.15
C LEU A 331 -15.72 20.24 7.88
N ASP A 332 -15.42 21.54 7.71
CA ASP A 332 -16.39 22.54 7.25
C ASP A 332 -16.99 22.14 5.88
N PRO A 333 -18.32 21.95 5.76
CA PRO A 333 -18.97 21.58 4.51
C PRO A 333 -18.74 22.56 3.36
N ALA A 334 -18.37 23.81 3.64
CA ALA A 334 -18.04 24.80 2.63
C ALA A 334 -16.79 24.44 1.81
N LEU A 335 -15.84 23.71 2.40
CA LEU A 335 -14.64 23.24 1.69
C LEU A 335 -14.95 22.14 0.66
N ARG A 336 -16.00 21.36 0.90
CA ARG A 336 -16.44 20.21 0.08
C ARG A 336 -17.36 20.62 -1.09
N ARG A 337 -17.51 21.92 -1.35
CA ARG A 337 -18.35 22.43 -2.43
C ARG A 337 -17.55 22.49 -3.74
N PRO A 338 -18.22 22.32 -4.89
CA PRO A 338 -17.59 22.52 -6.20
C PRO A 338 -16.91 23.89 -6.32
N GLY A 339 -15.73 23.93 -6.93
CA GLY A 339 -14.78 25.03 -6.98
C GLY A 339 -13.68 24.99 -5.91
N ARG A 340 -13.66 23.98 -5.03
CA ARG A 340 -12.71 23.83 -3.90
C ARG A 340 -12.22 22.38 -3.84
N PHE A 341 -12.69 21.57 -2.89
CA PHE A 341 -12.51 20.11 -2.94
C PHE A 341 -13.65 19.49 -3.74
N ASP A 342 -13.45 19.44 -5.05
CA ASP A 342 -14.44 18.99 -6.03
C ASP A 342 -14.56 17.47 -6.06
N ARG A 343 -13.52 16.81 -5.56
CA ARG A 343 -13.35 15.35 -5.58
C ARG A 343 -13.00 14.87 -4.20
N GLU A 344 -13.69 13.84 -3.76
CA GLU A 344 -13.41 13.13 -2.52
C GLU A 344 -13.02 11.70 -2.87
N ILE A 345 -11.92 11.24 -2.31
CA ILE A 345 -11.38 9.90 -2.56
C ILE A 345 -11.18 9.21 -1.22
N GLU A 346 -11.85 8.08 -1.06
CA GLU A 346 -11.69 7.21 0.10
C GLU A 346 -10.41 6.39 -0.05
N VAL A 347 -9.55 6.45 0.97
CA VAL A 347 -8.36 5.62 1.14
C VAL A 347 -8.63 4.66 2.29
N GLY A 348 -9.29 3.56 1.96
CA GLY A 348 -9.76 2.53 2.89
C GLY A 348 -8.67 1.57 3.37
N VAL A 349 -9.09 0.56 4.13
CA VAL A 349 -8.22 -0.55 4.58
C VAL A 349 -7.92 -1.46 3.39
N PRO A 350 -6.67 -1.89 3.19
CA PRO A 350 -6.30 -2.77 2.08
C PRO A 350 -6.94 -4.17 2.19
N ASP A 351 -7.32 -4.72 1.04
CA ASP A 351 -7.78 -6.11 0.88
C ASP A 351 -6.62 -7.11 1.01
N LYS A 352 -6.89 -8.42 0.93
CA LYS A 352 -5.85 -9.47 1.03
C LYS A 352 -4.71 -9.23 0.04
N GLN A 353 -5.05 -8.91 -1.21
CA GLN A 353 -4.05 -8.67 -2.25
C GLN A 353 -3.24 -7.40 -1.98
N GLY A 354 -3.88 -6.32 -1.55
CA GLY A 354 -3.23 -5.08 -1.18
C GLY A 354 -2.30 -5.23 0.04
N ARG A 355 -2.69 -6.02 1.04
CA ARG A 355 -1.81 -6.34 2.18
C ARG A 355 -0.58 -7.11 1.74
N LYS A 356 -0.73 -8.09 0.83
CA LYS A 356 0.42 -8.80 0.23
C LYS A 356 1.37 -7.83 -0.47
N GLU A 357 0.84 -6.89 -1.26
CA GLU A 357 1.65 -5.86 -1.94
C GLU A 357 2.38 -4.95 -0.96
N ILE A 358 1.71 -4.49 0.10
CA ILE A 358 2.33 -3.67 1.15
C ILE A 358 3.45 -4.44 1.86
N LEU A 359 3.21 -5.71 2.20
CA LEU A 359 4.24 -6.57 2.78
C LEU A 359 5.43 -6.72 1.83
N GLN A 360 5.19 -7.00 0.53
CA GLN A 360 6.25 -7.07 -0.48
C GLN A 360 7.07 -5.78 -0.57
N ILE A 361 6.46 -4.60 -0.41
CA ILE A 361 7.17 -3.31 -0.37
C ILE A 361 8.09 -3.25 0.86
N HIS A 362 7.54 -3.50 2.05
CA HIS A 362 8.31 -3.39 3.30
C HIS A 362 9.33 -4.52 3.49
N THR A 363 9.22 -5.63 2.77
CA THR A 363 10.19 -6.72 2.77
C THR A 363 11.18 -6.69 1.60
N ARG A 364 11.06 -5.75 0.64
CA ARG A 364 11.91 -5.68 -0.57
C ARG A 364 13.41 -5.65 -0.26
N GLY A 365 13.80 -4.98 0.83
CA GLY A 365 15.19 -4.87 1.29
C GLY A 365 15.57 -5.81 2.42
N MET A 366 14.67 -6.72 2.83
CA MET A 366 14.84 -7.56 4.00
C MET A 366 15.42 -8.93 3.60
N PRO A 367 16.49 -9.42 4.27
CA PRO A 367 17.03 -10.74 4.02
C PRO A 367 16.11 -11.81 4.61
N ILE A 368 15.07 -12.21 3.86
CA ILE A 368 14.15 -13.26 4.26
C ILE A 368 14.74 -14.63 3.89
N GLU A 369 14.78 -15.54 4.87
CA GLU A 369 15.03 -16.96 4.65
C GLU A 369 13.67 -17.67 4.53
N PRO A 370 13.31 -18.17 3.32
CA PRO A 370 12.06 -18.92 3.15
C PRO A 370 12.14 -20.28 3.83
N ASP A 371 10.98 -20.80 4.20
CA ASP A 371 10.83 -22.15 4.74
C ASP A 371 10.73 -23.15 3.58
N PHE A 372 11.65 -24.12 3.50
CA PHE A 372 11.69 -25.11 2.41
C PHE A 372 10.83 -26.34 2.73
N ARG A 373 9.57 -26.10 3.13
CA ARG A 373 8.60 -27.18 3.36
C ARG A 373 8.42 -27.99 2.09
N LYS A 374 8.51 -29.30 2.20
CA LYS A 374 8.53 -30.21 1.04
C LYS A 374 7.30 -30.05 0.16
N GLU A 375 6.12 -29.88 0.77
CA GLU A 375 4.85 -29.70 0.05
C GLU A 375 4.83 -28.43 -0.80
N ASP A 376 5.31 -27.31 -0.27
CA ASP A 376 5.31 -26.02 -0.98
C ASP A 376 6.30 -26.02 -2.13
N VAL A 377 7.50 -26.58 -1.90
CA VAL A 377 8.53 -26.71 -2.93
C VAL A 377 8.01 -27.56 -4.09
N LEU A 378 7.34 -28.68 -3.82
CA LEU A 378 6.75 -29.53 -4.86
C LEU A 378 5.65 -28.80 -5.64
N LYS A 379 4.74 -28.09 -4.95
CA LYS A 379 3.70 -27.27 -5.61
C LYS A 379 4.31 -26.22 -6.54
N ILE A 380 5.39 -25.56 -6.10
CA ILE A 380 6.09 -24.56 -6.92
C ILE A 380 6.75 -25.20 -8.15
N LEU A 381 7.46 -26.32 -7.98
CA LEU A 381 8.12 -27.03 -9.08
C LEU A 381 7.10 -27.52 -10.12
N GLU A 382 5.95 -28.04 -9.69
CA GLU A 382 4.85 -28.41 -10.59
C GLU A 382 4.25 -27.20 -11.31
N GLY A 383 4.11 -26.06 -10.62
CA GLY A 383 3.67 -24.80 -11.23
C GLY A 383 4.63 -24.32 -12.32
N LEU A 384 5.94 -24.35 -12.05
CA LEU A 384 6.99 -24.00 -13.01
C LEU A 384 6.97 -24.92 -14.25
N LYS A 385 6.67 -26.21 -14.04
CA LYS A 385 6.51 -27.18 -15.12
C LYS A 385 5.36 -26.79 -16.06
N LYS A 386 4.22 -26.36 -15.50
CA LYS A 386 3.05 -25.90 -16.26
C LYS A 386 3.33 -24.61 -17.06
N GLU A 387 4.11 -23.68 -16.50
CA GLU A 387 4.56 -22.48 -17.20
C GLU A 387 5.57 -22.76 -18.33
N GLY A 388 6.08 -23.99 -18.41
CA GLY A 388 7.05 -24.40 -19.43
C GLY A 388 8.47 -23.90 -19.22
N LYS A 389 8.80 -23.40 -18.02
CA LYS A 389 10.16 -23.02 -17.63
C LYS A 389 10.93 -24.25 -17.13
N PHE A 390 12.26 -24.27 -17.29
CA PHE A 390 13.18 -25.29 -16.74
C PHE A 390 12.80 -26.78 -16.97
N ARG A 391 12.12 -27.11 -18.08
CA ARG A 391 11.56 -28.46 -18.35
C ARG A 391 12.55 -29.61 -18.16
N ASP A 392 13.81 -29.42 -18.56
CA ASP A 392 14.84 -30.46 -18.52
C ASP A 392 15.39 -30.75 -17.10
N VAL A 393 15.16 -29.83 -16.16
CA VAL A 393 15.72 -29.86 -14.80
C VAL A 393 14.64 -30.16 -13.75
N ILE A 394 13.40 -29.71 -13.97
CA ILE A 394 12.31 -29.84 -12.99
C ILE A 394 12.01 -31.30 -12.64
N ASP A 395 11.94 -32.21 -13.62
CA ASP A 395 11.64 -33.61 -13.34
C ASP A 395 12.71 -34.28 -12.46
N LYS A 396 13.98 -33.90 -12.65
CA LYS A 396 15.10 -34.34 -11.79
C LYS A 396 15.05 -33.67 -10.42
N ALA A 397 14.65 -32.40 -10.36
CA ALA A 397 14.49 -31.68 -9.10
C ALA A 397 13.38 -32.31 -8.25
N ILE A 398 12.22 -32.61 -8.83
CA ILE A 398 11.09 -33.26 -8.14
C ILE A 398 11.51 -34.63 -7.57
N ASP A 399 12.15 -35.48 -8.37
CA ASP A 399 12.59 -36.81 -7.91
C ASP A 399 13.61 -36.73 -6.77
N ARG A 400 14.54 -35.78 -6.81
CA ARG A 400 15.54 -35.59 -5.74
C ARG A 400 14.92 -35.00 -4.47
N VAL A 401 14.05 -33.98 -4.59
CA VAL A 401 13.36 -33.37 -3.44
C VAL A 401 12.48 -34.41 -2.72
N MET A 402 11.87 -35.35 -3.45
CA MET A 402 11.11 -36.44 -2.82
C MET A 402 11.97 -37.37 -1.96
N LYS A 403 13.26 -37.53 -2.26
CA LYS A 403 14.16 -38.49 -1.59
C LYS A 403 14.95 -37.89 -0.42
N VAL A 404 14.93 -36.57 -0.29
CA VAL A 404 15.79 -35.83 0.64
C VAL A 404 14.95 -35.22 1.78
N SER A 405 15.59 -34.98 2.93
CA SER A 405 15.06 -34.24 4.07
C SER A 405 14.94 -32.74 3.78
N GLU A 406 14.05 -32.04 4.46
CA GLU A 406 13.76 -30.62 4.19
C GLU A 406 15.00 -29.73 4.30
N ASP A 407 15.89 -30.01 5.25
CA ASP A 407 17.14 -29.25 5.49
C ASP A 407 18.13 -29.29 4.31
N ASP A 408 18.06 -30.32 3.47
CA ASP A 408 18.99 -30.53 2.35
C ASP A 408 18.39 -30.10 0.99
N ILE A 409 17.09 -29.77 0.94
CA ILE A 409 16.42 -29.25 -0.26
C ILE A 409 17.15 -28.03 -0.85
N PRO A 410 17.57 -27.01 -0.07
CA PRO A 410 18.28 -25.85 -0.61
C PRO A 410 19.59 -26.23 -1.32
N LYS A 411 20.35 -27.18 -0.76
CA LYS A 411 21.62 -27.63 -1.33
C LYS A 411 21.40 -28.35 -2.66
N VAL A 412 20.42 -29.26 -2.70
CA VAL A 412 20.04 -30.00 -3.90
C VAL A 412 19.62 -29.07 -5.04
N LEU A 413 18.83 -28.04 -4.74
CA LEU A 413 18.38 -27.07 -5.74
C LEU A 413 19.54 -26.23 -6.27
N LYS A 414 20.44 -25.76 -5.39
CA LYS A 414 21.65 -25.02 -5.80
C LYS A 414 22.58 -25.85 -6.68
N GLU A 415 22.79 -27.11 -6.35
CA GLU A 415 23.63 -28.04 -7.14
C GLU A 415 23.05 -28.33 -8.52
N LEU A 416 21.72 -28.37 -8.64
CA LEU A 416 21.06 -28.63 -9.92
C LEU A 416 21.13 -27.42 -10.84
N ASN A 417 20.70 -26.25 -10.36
CA ASN A 417 20.70 -25.02 -11.13
C ASN A 417 20.52 -23.79 -10.21
N GLY A 418 21.46 -22.85 -10.25
CA GLY A 418 21.40 -21.63 -9.43
C GLY A 418 20.21 -20.71 -9.76
N GLU A 419 19.80 -20.63 -11.03
CA GLU A 419 18.63 -19.83 -11.44
C GLU A 419 17.31 -20.44 -10.95
N LEU A 420 17.20 -21.78 -10.99
CA LEU A 420 16.05 -22.49 -10.45
C LEU A 420 15.95 -22.28 -8.93
N TYR A 421 17.08 -22.33 -8.22
CA TYR A 421 17.10 -22.06 -6.78
C TYR A 421 16.57 -20.66 -6.45
N GLU A 422 17.05 -19.61 -7.14
CA GLU A 422 16.58 -18.24 -6.87
C GLU A 422 15.10 -18.05 -7.25
N GLU A 423 14.61 -18.67 -8.33
CA GLU A 423 13.18 -18.63 -8.70
C GLU A 423 12.30 -19.33 -7.66
N VAL A 424 12.69 -20.53 -7.20
CA VAL A 424 11.97 -21.26 -6.14
C VAL A 424 11.99 -20.48 -4.84
N ARG A 425 13.15 -19.95 -4.43
CA ARG A 425 13.31 -19.12 -3.25
C ARG A 425 12.39 -17.90 -3.29
N THR A 426 12.33 -17.20 -4.42
CA THR A 426 11.45 -16.03 -4.62
C THR A 426 9.98 -16.40 -4.46
N ARG A 427 9.54 -17.53 -5.03
CA ARG A 427 8.15 -18.00 -4.91
C ARG A 427 7.79 -18.46 -3.50
N LEU A 428 8.72 -19.09 -2.78
CA LEU A 428 8.49 -19.46 -1.38
C LEU A 428 8.31 -18.22 -0.49
N VAL A 429 9.10 -17.16 -0.71
CA VAL A 429 8.89 -15.88 -0.02
C VAL A 429 7.51 -15.32 -0.38
N ASP A 430 7.10 -15.37 -1.65
CA ASP A 430 5.78 -14.87 -2.05
C ASP A 430 4.62 -15.64 -1.39
N LEU A 431 4.75 -16.97 -1.23
CA LEU A 431 3.80 -17.79 -0.48
C LEU A 431 3.73 -17.38 1.00
N LEU A 432 4.88 -17.15 1.64
CA LEU A 432 4.91 -16.67 3.03
C LEU A 432 4.18 -15.33 3.18
N LEU A 433 4.39 -14.39 2.25
CA LEU A 433 3.72 -13.08 2.29
C LEU A 433 2.21 -13.21 2.05
N GLU A 434 1.78 -14.17 1.24
CA GLU A 434 0.36 -14.47 1.02
C GLU A 434 -0.32 -15.06 2.26
N GLU A 435 0.35 -15.99 2.95
CA GLU A 435 -0.11 -16.51 4.24
C GLU A 435 -0.19 -15.40 5.30
N LEU A 436 0.81 -14.51 5.35
CA LEU A 436 0.78 -13.35 6.26
C LEU A 436 -0.35 -12.38 5.92
N ALA A 437 -0.63 -12.15 4.64
CA ALA A 437 -1.74 -11.29 4.20
C ALA A 437 -3.11 -11.87 4.60
N GLU A 438 -3.23 -13.20 4.67
CA GLU A 438 -4.46 -13.88 5.11
C GLU A 438 -4.75 -13.65 6.60
N VAL A 439 -3.73 -13.76 7.45
CA VAL A 439 -3.89 -13.62 8.92
C VAL A 439 -3.89 -12.17 9.41
N THR A 440 -3.52 -11.20 8.57
CA THR A 440 -3.44 -9.75 8.93
C THR A 440 -4.73 -8.99 8.58
N HIS A 441 -5.89 -9.58 8.84
CA HIS A 441 -7.17 -8.91 8.56
C HIS A 441 -7.31 -7.58 9.33
N GLY A 442 -7.75 -6.53 8.64
CA GLY A 442 -7.92 -5.20 9.24
C GLY A 442 -6.63 -4.40 9.47
N PHE A 443 -5.46 -4.95 9.14
CA PHE A 443 -4.20 -4.21 9.24
C PHE A 443 -4.12 -3.14 8.14
N VAL A 444 -3.71 -1.93 8.51
CA VAL A 444 -3.42 -0.86 7.54
C VAL A 444 -1.94 -0.88 7.14
N GLY A 445 -1.57 -0.04 6.17
CA GLY A 445 -0.19 0.04 5.69
C GLY A 445 0.83 0.31 6.80
N ALA A 446 0.50 1.18 7.76
CA ALA A 446 1.33 1.46 8.92
C ALA A 446 1.50 0.23 9.85
N ASP A 447 0.45 -0.57 10.03
CA ASP A 447 0.49 -1.78 10.88
C ASP A 447 1.35 -2.86 10.21
N LEU A 448 1.22 -3.06 8.90
CA LEU A 448 2.05 -4.00 8.13
C LEU A 448 3.52 -3.56 8.07
N ALA A 449 3.77 -2.25 7.97
CA ALA A 449 5.11 -1.69 8.09
C ALA A 449 5.71 -1.95 9.49
N ALA A 450 4.89 -1.79 10.53
CA ALA A 450 5.29 -2.10 11.90
C ALA A 450 5.56 -3.60 12.07
N LEU A 451 4.72 -4.47 11.49
CA LEU A 451 4.91 -5.92 11.49
C LEU A 451 6.23 -6.34 10.87
N ALA A 452 6.56 -5.80 9.68
CA ALA A 452 7.83 -6.08 9.01
C ALA A 452 9.02 -5.60 9.85
N ARG A 453 8.93 -4.39 10.43
CA ARG A 453 9.97 -3.84 11.31
C ARG A 453 10.17 -4.69 12.55
N GLU A 454 9.07 -5.13 13.17
CA GLU A 454 9.09 -5.94 14.38
C GLU A 454 9.65 -7.34 14.10
N ALA A 455 9.37 -7.93 12.93
CA ALA A 455 9.98 -9.19 12.50
C ALA A 455 11.51 -9.06 12.32
N ALA A 456 11.99 -7.97 11.71
CA ALA A 456 13.42 -7.69 11.63
C ALA A 456 14.04 -7.51 13.03
N MET A 457 13.31 -6.87 13.95
CA MET A 457 13.78 -6.65 15.33
C MET A 457 13.72 -7.91 16.20
N ALA A 458 12.81 -8.85 15.90
CA ALA A 458 12.81 -10.20 16.48
C ALA A 458 14.05 -11.00 16.04
N ALA A 459 14.40 -10.95 14.76
CA ALA A 459 15.63 -11.56 14.23
C ALA A 459 16.89 -10.95 14.88
N LEU A 460 16.93 -9.63 15.05
CA LEU A 460 18.04 -8.96 15.74
C LEU A 460 18.13 -9.37 17.22
N ARG A 461 16.99 -9.40 17.93
CA ARG A 461 16.93 -9.84 19.34
C ARG A 461 17.40 -11.29 19.51
N ARG A 462 17.14 -12.17 18.53
CA ARG A 462 17.66 -13.54 18.52
C ARG A 462 19.19 -13.56 18.49
N LEU A 463 19.82 -12.82 17.57
CA LEU A 463 21.28 -12.76 17.45
C LEU A 463 21.95 -12.09 18.67
N ILE A 464 21.31 -11.08 19.26
CA ILE A 464 21.78 -10.47 20.50
C ILE A 464 21.77 -11.49 21.64
N LYS A 465 20.69 -12.28 21.79
CA LYS A 465 20.60 -13.32 22.82
C LYS A 465 21.62 -14.45 22.63
N GLU A 466 21.99 -14.73 21.39
CA GLU A 466 23.07 -15.68 21.05
C GLU A 466 24.47 -15.14 21.37
N GLY A 467 24.59 -13.87 21.79
CA GLY A 467 25.87 -13.25 22.18
C GLY A 467 26.76 -12.85 21.00
N LYS A 468 26.21 -12.79 19.78
CA LYS A 468 26.95 -12.49 18.55
C LYS A 468 27.10 -10.99 18.26
N ILE A 469 26.32 -10.16 18.95
CA ILE A 469 26.32 -8.70 18.79
C ILE A 469 26.73 -8.07 20.12
N ASP A 470 27.85 -7.37 20.11
CA ASP A 470 28.31 -6.53 21.22
C ASP A 470 27.77 -5.11 21.03
N PHE A 471 27.11 -4.56 22.05
CA PHE A 471 26.54 -3.21 22.03
C PHE A 471 27.61 -2.12 22.11
N GLU A 472 28.81 -2.43 22.58
CA GLU A 472 29.90 -1.45 22.75
C GLU A 472 30.83 -1.35 21.51
N ALA A 473 30.66 -2.23 20.52
CA ALA A 473 31.48 -2.22 19.32
C ALA A 473 31.05 -1.11 18.34
N GLU A 474 32.01 -0.31 17.86
CA GLU A 474 31.77 0.74 16.85
C GLU A 474 31.40 0.17 15.46
N THR A 475 31.63 -1.12 15.21
CA THR A 475 31.39 -1.78 13.92
C THR A 475 30.77 -3.17 14.12
N ILE A 476 29.83 -3.53 13.24
CA ILE A 476 29.18 -4.85 13.24
C ILE A 476 30.05 -5.79 12.41
N PRO A 477 30.50 -6.95 12.95
CA PRO A 477 31.28 -7.92 12.19
C PRO A 477 30.53 -8.41 10.94
N ARG A 478 31.25 -8.61 9.83
CA ARG A 478 30.69 -9.11 8.55
C ARG A 478 29.95 -10.44 8.71
N GLU A 479 30.45 -11.33 9.56
CA GLU A 479 29.83 -12.64 9.88
C GLU A 479 28.39 -12.49 10.42
N VAL A 480 28.14 -11.46 11.23
CA VAL A 480 26.82 -11.18 11.79
C VAL A 480 25.87 -10.67 10.70
N LEU A 481 26.37 -9.87 9.75
CA LEU A 481 25.57 -9.35 8.64
C LEU A 481 25.14 -10.47 7.68
N ASP A 482 26.00 -11.46 7.44
CA ASP A 482 25.70 -12.61 6.59
C ASP A 482 24.72 -13.60 7.25
N GLU A 483 24.78 -13.74 8.58
CA GLU A 483 23.84 -14.56 9.36
C GLU A 483 22.49 -13.88 9.63
N LEU A 484 22.41 -12.56 9.48
CA LEU A 484 21.19 -11.80 9.77
C LEU A 484 20.11 -12.09 8.72
N LYS A 485 19.26 -13.06 9.04
CA LYS A 485 18.11 -13.44 8.22
C LYS A 485 16.82 -13.48 9.02
N VAL A 486 15.77 -12.95 8.42
CA VAL A 486 14.42 -12.96 8.98
C VAL A 486 13.72 -14.23 8.54
N THR A 487 13.22 -14.99 9.50
CA THR A 487 12.56 -16.27 9.28
C THR A 487 11.05 -16.15 9.45
N ARG A 488 10.31 -17.16 8.99
CA ARG A 488 8.87 -17.29 9.23
C ARG A 488 8.51 -17.08 10.71
N LYS A 489 9.28 -17.67 11.64
CA LYS A 489 9.02 -17.58 13.10
C LYS A 489 9.05 -16.13 13.60
N ASP A 490 9.97 -15.32 13.07
CA ASP A 490 10.12 -13.92 13.47
C ASP A 490 8.87 -13.09 13.11
N PHE A 491 8.23 -13.37 11.96
CA PHE A 491 6.96 -12.75 11.58
C PHE A 491 5.80 -13.15 12.50
N TYR A 492 5.71 -14.43 12.89
CA TYR A 492 4.66 -14.88 13.82
C TYR A 492 4.89 -14.39 15.26
N GLU A 493 6.14 -14.17 15.67
CA GLU A 493 6.43 -13.47 16.93
C GLU A 493 6.01 -11.99 16.85
N ALA A 494 6.28 -11.34 15.72
CA ALA A 494 5.86 -9.97 15.49
C ALA A 494 4.34 -9.80 15.51
N LEU A 495 3.57 -10.75 14.95
CA LEU A 495 2.10 -10.76 15.00
C LEU A 495 1.54 -10.77 16.43
N LYS A 496 2.29 -11.29 17.41
CA LYS A 496 1.85 -11.29 18.82
C LYS A 496 1.98 -9.91 19.48
N MET A 497 2.76 -9.01 18.89
CA MET A 497 3.06 -7.68 19.45
C MET A 497 2.38 -6.54 18.70
N VAL A 498 2.00 -6.75 17.44
CA VAL A 498 1.38 -5.72 16.60
C VAL A 498 -0.13 -5.90 16.57
N GLU A 499 -0.86 -4.92 17.10
CA GLU A 499 -2.32 -4.86 17.02
C GLU A 499 -2.78 -3.96 15.85
N PRO A 500 -3.87 -4.32 15.16
CA PRO A 500 -4.42 -3.53 14.05
C PRO A 500 -4.99 -2.19 14.53
N SER A 501 -4.57 -1.10 13.89
CA SER A 501 -5.00 0.25 14.24
C SER A 501 -6.44 0.54 13.81
N ALA A 502 -6.91 -0.04 12.69
CA ALA A 502 -8.27 0.21 12.19
C ALA A 502 -9.38 -0.44 13.02
N LEU A 503 -9.05 -1.49 13.78
CA LEU A 503 -10.01 -2.25 14.61
C LEU A 503 -10.23 -1.65 16.01
N ARG A 504 -9.53 -0.55 16.35
CA ARG A 504 -9.68 0.11 17.66
C ARG A 504 -11.00 0.87 17.88
N GLU A 505 -11.84 1.05 16.85
CA GLU A 505 -13.05 1.88 16.98
C GLU A 505 -14.40 1.17 16.82
N VAL A 506 -14.48 -0.11 16.44
CA VAL A 506 -15.65 -1.03 16.64
C VAL A 506 -15.10 -2.43 16.31
N LEU A 507 -15.25 -3.40 17.23
CA LEU A 507 -14.72 -4.76 17.09
C LEU A 507 -15.41 -5.50 15.94
N ILE A 508 -14.76 -5.59 14.78
CA ILE A 508 -15.07 -6.59 13.76
C ILE A 508 -14.31 -7.85 14.18
N GLU A 509 -15.04 -8.85 14.66
CA GLU A 509 -14.50 -10.17 14.98
C GLU A 509 -14.61 -11.07 13.73
N VAL A 510 -13.62 -11.93 13.50
CA VAL A 510 -13.81 -13.12 12.68
C VAL A 510 -14.02 -14.27 13.66
N PRO A 511 -15.25 -14.78 13.81
CA PRO A 511 -15.48 -15.91 14.67
C PRO A 511 -14.78 -17.15 14.11
N ASN A 512 -14.40 -18.06 15.01
CA ASN A 512 -13.76 -19.33 14.71
C ASN A 512 -14.65 -20.51 15.15
N VAL A 513 -15.96 -20.29 15.20
CA VAL A 513 -16.94 -21.28 15.66
C VAL A 513 -17.55 -21.91 14.43
N HIS A 514 -17.54 -23.22 14.32
CA HIS A 514 -18.16 -23.96 13.22
C HIS A 514 -19.50 -24.55 13.64
N TRP A 515 -20.30 -25.01 12.67
CA TRP A 515 -21.55 -25.73 12.97
C TRP A 515 -21.35 -26.98 13.83
N ASP A 516 -20.16 -27.59 13.74
CA ASP A 516 -19.78 -28.79 14.49
C ASP A 516 -19.51 -28.51 15.98
N ASP A 517 -19.18 -27.26 16.33
CA ASP A 517 -18.94 -26.83 17.72
C ASP A 517 -20.25 -26.64 18.51
N ILE A 518 -21.39 -26.63 17.83
CA ILE A 518 -22.71 -26.38 18.41
C ILE A 518 -23.52 -27.68 18.43
N GLY A 519 -23.79 -28.21 19.61
CA GLY A 519 -24.63 -29.42 19.75
C GLY A 519 -26.13 -29.14 19.58
N GLY A 520 -26.81 -29.96 18.77
CA GLY A 520 -28.28 -29.94 18.61
C GLY A 520 -28.80 -28.79 17.72
N LEU A 521 -30.08 -28.44 17.88
CA LEU A 521 -30.77 -27.35 17.16
C LEU A 521 -30.72 -27.44 15.62
N GLU A 522 -30.74 -28.65 15.06
CA GLU A 522 -30.58 -28.85 13.60
C GLU A 522 -31.62 -28.10 12.75
N GLU A 523 -32.86 -27.98 13.24
CA GLU A 523 -33.89 -27.17 12.57
C GLU A 523 -33.49 -25.68 12.49
N VAL A 524 -33.02 -25.11 13.61
CA VAL A 524 -32.59 -23.70 13.67
C VAL A 524 -31.32 -23.46 12.85
N LYS A 525 -30.37 -24.41 12.88
CA LYS A 525 -29.17 -24.36 12.05
C LYS A 525 -29.56 -24.32 10.57
N GLN A 526 -30.48 -25.18 10.15
CA GLN A 526 -30.96 -25.21 8.78
C GLN A 526 -31.62 -23.88 8.39
N GLU A 527 -32.50 -23.32 9.21
CA GLU A 527 -33.12 -22.01 8.95
C GLU A 527 -32.08 -20.88 8.82
N LEU A 528 -31.03 -20.87 9.65
CA LEU A 528 -29.96 -19.87 9.56
C LEU A 528 -29.11 -20.02 8.29
N ARG A 529 -28.89 -21.25 7.83
CA ARG A 529 -28.21 -21.51 6.54
C ARG A 529 -29.01 -20.91 5.38
N GLU A 530 -30.33 -21.11 5.38
CA GLU A 530 -31.21 -20.62 4.34
C GLU A 530 -31.37 -19.10 4.37
N ALA A 531 -31.47 -18.51 5.57
CA ALA A 531 -31.74 -17.09 5.76
C ALA A 531 -30.49 -16.20 5.64
N VAL A 532 -29.30 -16.70 5.99
CA VAL A 532 -28.08 -15.88 6.07
C VAL A 532 -26.98 -16.42 5.17
N GLU A 533 -26.67 -17.71 5.25
CA GLU A 533 -25.52 -18.30 4.52
C GLU A 533 -25.76 -18.32 3.01
N TRP A 534 -26.93 -18.77 2.55
CA TRP A 534 -27.20 -18.85 1.11
C TRP A 534 -27.25 -17.49 0.42
N PRO A 535 -27.90 -16.44 0.96
CA PRO A 535 -27.84 -15.10 0.39
C PRO A 535 -26.42 -14.53 0.27
N LEU A 536 -25.56 -14.82 1.25
CA LEU A 536 -24.17 -14.34 1.27
C LEU A 536 -23.27 -15.11 0.30
N LYS A 537 -23.37 -16.45 0.25
CA LYS A 537 -22.55 -17.30 -0.64
C LYS A 537 -23.01 -17.29 -2.09
N TYR A 538 -24.32 -17.19 -2.35
CA TYR A 538 -24.89 -17.35 -3.69
C TYR A 538 -25.73 -16.14 -4.15
N PRO A 539 -25.21 -14.90 -4.12
CA PRO A 539 -26.00 -13.70 -4.45
C PRO A 539 -26.48 -13.67 -5.91
N GLU A 540 -25.81 -14.38 -6.82
CA GLU A 540 -26.21 -14.49 -8.23
C GLU A 540 -27.48 -15.34 -8.41
N ALA A 541 -27.62 -16.41 -7.63
CA ALA A 541 -28.81 -17.27 -7.68
C ALA A 541 -30.07 -16.48 -7.25
N PHE A 542 -29.99 -15.74 -6.15
CA PHE A 542 -31.09 -14.89 -5.68
C PHE A 542 -31.49 -13.83 -6.72
N ARG A 543 -30.51 -13.24 -7.42
CA ARG A 543 -30.75 -12.30 -8.53
C ARG A 543 -31.45 -12.96 -9.71
N ALA A 544 -31.03 -14.16 -10.10
CA ALA A 544 -31.61 -14.87 -11.24
C ALA A 544 -33.08 -15.24 -11.00
N TYR A 545 -33.45 -15.56 -9.76
CA TYR A 545 -34.82 -15.92 -9.37
C TYR A 545 -35.67 -14.73 -8.90
N GLY A 546 -35.08 -13.53 -8.76
CA GLY A 546 -35.80 -12.34 -8.29
C GLY A 546 -36.32 -12.45 -6.86
N ILE A 547 -35.64 -13.21 -6.00
CA ILE A 547 -36.03 -13.45 -4.61
C ILE A 547 -35.30 -12.43 -3.72
N THR A 548 -36.05 -11.71 -2.89
CA THR A 548 -35.49 -10.78 -1.90
C THR A 548 -35.04 -11.55 -0.67
N PRO A 549 -33.74 -11.52 -0.30
CA PRO A 549 -33.27 -12.15 0.92
C PRO A 549 -33.81 -11.41 2.16
N PRO A 550 -33.92 -12.09 3.31
CA PRO A 550 -34.36 -11.44 4.55
C PRO A 550 -33.32 -10.41 5.00
N LYS A 551 -33.78 -9.20 5.37
CA LYS A 551 -32.91 -8.12 5.85
C LYS A 551 -32.42 -8.32 7.28
N GLY A 552 -33.12 -9.14 8.06
CA GLY A 552 -32.67 -9.50 9.40
C GLY A 552 -33.41 -10.70 9.99
N VAL A 553 -32.78 -11.29 11.01
CA VAL A 553 -33.21 -12.50 11.71
C VAL A 553 -33.27 -12.20 13.21
N LEU A 554 -34.32 -12.64 13.90
CA LEU A 554 -34.47 -12.49 15.35
C LEU A 554 -34.41 -13.86 16.03
N LEU A 555 -33.40 -14.06 16.89
CA LEU A 555 -33.22 -15.26 17.71
C LEU A 555 -33.81 -15.03 19.10
N TYR A 556 -34.81 -15.83 19.48
CA TYR A 556 -35.47 -15.74 20.80
C TYR A 556 -35.50 -17.09 21.53
N GLY A 557 -35.68 -17.10 22.86
CA GLY A 557 -35.59 -18.29 23.71
C GLY A 557 -34.74 -18.12 24.97
N PRO A 558 -34.73 -19.09 25.89
CA PRO A 558 -34.15 -18.93 27.22
C PRO A 558 -32.67 -18.46 27.24
N PRO A 559 -32.24 -17.74 28.29
CA PRO A 559 -30.85 -17.32 28.42
C PRO A 559 -29.91 -18.51 28.49
N GLY A 560 -28.71 -18.38 27.92
CA GLY A 560 -27.67 -19.42 27.95
C GLY A 560 -27.86 -20.54 26.91
N THR A 561 -28.75 -20.38 25.93
CA THR A 561 -29.02 -21.36 24.86
C THR A 561 -28.09 -21.27 23.65
N GLY A 562 -27.03 -20.46 23.72
CA GLY A 562 -26.00 -20.40 22.67
C GLY A 562 -26.36 -19.54 21.45
N LYS A 563 -27.32 -18.61 21.54
CA LYS A 563 -27.70 -17.69 20.44
C LYS A 563 -26.51 -16.94 19.85
N THR A 564 -25.63 -16.42 20.71
CA THR A 564 -24.40 -15.74 20.31
C THR A 564 -23.45 -16.69 19.56
N LEU A 565 -23.38 -17.97 19.97
CA LEU A 565 -22.57 -18.98 19.28
C LEU A 565 -23.16 -19.34 17.90
N LEU A 566 -24.48 -19.46 17.78
CA LEU A 566 -25.16 -19.67 16.49
C LEU A 566 -24.87 -18.54 15.51
N ALA A 567 -24.94 -17.29 15.97
CA ALA A 567 -24.62 -16.12 15.14
C ALA A 567 -23.13 -16.09 14.72
N LYS A 568 -22.22 -16.50 15.62
CA LYS A 568 -20.80 -16.66 15.30
C LYS A 568 -20.55 -17.80 14.30
N ALA A 569 -21.26 -18.92 14.42
CA ALA A 569 -21.13 -20.05 13.50
C ALA A 569 -21.59 -19.70 12.08
N VAL A 570 -22.75 -19.06 11.94
CA VAL A 570 -23.24 -18.66 10.62
C VAL A 570 -22.34 -17.62 9.95
N ALA A 571 -21.74 -16.70 10.71
CA ALA A 571 -20.78 -15.74 10.18
C ALA A 571 -19.48 -16.40 9.70
N THR A 572 -18.94 -17.35 10.49
CA THR A 572 -17.73 -18.11 10.13
C THR A 572 -17.95 -18.89 8.84
N GLU A 573 -19.07 -19.62 8.76
CA GLU A 573 -19.39 -20.48 7.62
C GLU A 573 -19.73 -19.66 6.36
N SER A 574 -20.27 -18.46 6.52
CA SER A 574 -20.53 -17.52 5.42
C SER A 574 -19.28 -16.75 4.97
N GLU A 575 -18.12 -16.98 5.60
CA GLU A 575 -16.89 -16.19 5.41
C GLU A 575 -17.14 -14.67 5.54
N ALA A 576 -18.07 -14.29 6.44
CA ALA A 576 -18.50 -12.92 6.63
C ALA A 576 -17.89 -12.31 7.89
N ASN A 577 -17.62 -11.00 7.84
CA ASN A 577 -17.21 -10.24 9.01
C ASN A 577 -18.30 -10.28 10.09
N PHE A 578 -17.94 -10.35 11.38
CA PHE A 578 -18.92 -10.36 12.48
C PHE A 578 -18.78 -9.10 13.32
N ILE A 579 -19.85 -8.33 13.44
CA ILE A 579 -19.90 -7.16 14.32
C ILE A 579 -20.81 -7.49 15.49
N ALA A 580 -20.23 -7.69 16.67
CA ALA A 580 -20.98 -7.92 17.90
C ALA A 580 -21.30 -6.58 18.57
N VAL A 581 -22.58 -6.34 18.84
CA VAL A 581 -23.09 -5.16 19.54
C VAL A 581 -23.93 -5.64 20.70
N ARG A 582 -23.58 -5.28 21.94
CA ARG A 582 -24.46 -5.58 23.09
C ARG A 582 -25.43 -4.42 23.28
N GLY A 583 -26.70 -4.74 23.52
CA GLY A 583 -27.77 -3.76 23.75
C GLY A 583 -27.38 -2.64 24.72
N PRO A 584 -26.85 -2.97 25.91
CA PRO A 584 -26.38 -1.98 26.89
C PRO A 584 -25.19 -1.11 26.43
N GLU A 585 -24.32 -1.58 25.54
CA GLU A 585 -23.15 -0.81 25.04
C GLU A 585 -23.57 0.36 24.15
N VAL A 586 -24.72 0.23 23.48
CA VAL A 586 -25.28 1.29 22.63
C VAL A 586 -25.99 2.37 23.46
N LEU A 587 -26.36 2.07 24.71
CA LEU A 587 -27.08 2.97 25.60
C LEU A 587 -26.13 3.89 26.37
N SER A 588 -25.74 5.00 25.75
CA SER A 588 -25.06 6.11 26.44
C SER A 588 -26.07 7.04 27.15
N LYS A 589 -25.66 7.65 28.27
CA LYS A 589 -26.43 8.68 29.01
C LYS A 589 -26.44 10.06 28.30
N TRP A 590 -25.68 10.22 27.21
CA TRP A 590 -25.50 11.48 26.50
C TRP A 590 -26.38 11.54 25.24
N VAL A 591 -27.11 12.66 25.10
CA VAL A 591 -28.09 12.84 24.01
C VAL A 591 -27.37 12.95 22.65
N GLY A 592 -27.62 12.01 21.74
CA GLY A 592 -27.16 12.04 20.34
C GLY A 592 -25.94 11.16 20.03
N GLU A 593 -25.17 10.75 21.04
CA GLU A 593 -24.00 9.87 20.88
C GLU A 593 -24.42 8.45 20.47
N SER A 594 -25.48 7.92 21.10
CA SER A 594 -26.04 6.61 20.80
C SER A 594 -26.58 6.49 19.36
N GLU A 595 -27.17 7.56 18.81
CA GLU A 595 -27.66 7.59 17.42
C GLU A 595 -26.50 7.58 16.42
N LYS A 596 -25.45 8.35 16.72
CA LYS A 596 -24.22 8.38 15.92
C LYS A 596 -23.56 7.01 15.90
N ASN A 597 -23.49 6.34 17.05
CA ASN A 597 -22.89 5.02 17.17
C ASN A 597 -23.61 3.98 16.30
N ILE A 598 -24.95 3.92 16.32
CA ILE A 598 -25.72 3.02 15.43
C ILE A 598 -25.41 3.33 13.96
N ARG A 599 -25.40 4.60 13.57
CA ARG A 599 -25.08 4.99 12.19
C ARG A 599 -23.67 4.58 11.77
N GLU A 600 -22.70 4.73 12.66
CA GLU A 600 -21.31 4.33 12.44
C GLU A 600 -21.17 2.81 12.33
N ILE A 601 -21.86 2.03 13.17
CA ILE A 601 -21.90 0.55 13.10
C ILE A 601 -22.42 0.09 11.73
N PHE A 602 -23.57 0.58 11.29
CA PHE A 602 -24.15 0.20 10.00
C PHE A 602 -23.33 0.73 8.81
N ARG A 603 -22.70 1.91 8.93
CA ARG A 603 -21.75 2.40 7.92
C ARG A 603 -20.53 1.46 7.81
N LYS A 604 -19.95 1.05 8.94
CA LYS A 604 -18.80 0.11 8.97
C LYS A 604 -19.19 -1.26 8.41
N ALA A 605 -20.36 -1.78 8.76
CA ALA A 605 -20.86 -3.04 8.21
C ALA A 605 -21.02 -2.99 6.68
N ARG A 606 -21.52 -1.87 6.13
CA ARG A 606 -21.60 -1.65 4.68
C ARG A 606 -20.20 -1.56 4.03
N GLN A 607 -19.23 -0.95 4.71
CA GLN A 607 -17.84 -0.87 4.22
C GLN A 607 -17.13 -2.23 4.25
N ALA A 608 -17.43 -3.05 5.24
CA ALA A 608 -16.83 -4.38 5.45
C ALA A 608 -17.66 -5.52 4.86
N ALA A 609 -18.63 -5.24 3.98
CA ALA A 609 -19.46 -6.26 3.38
C ALA A 609 -18.59 -7.31 2.63
N PRO A 610 -18.84 -8.62 2.79
CA PRO A 610 -19.97 -9.23 3.51
C PRO A 610 -19.83 -9.18 5.05
N THR A 611 -20.87 -8.75 5.75
CA THR A 611 -20.87 -8.59 7.22
C THR A 611 -22.18 -9.04 7.86
N VAL A 612 -22.08 -9.77 8.98
CA VAL A 612 -23.18 -10.09 9.90
C VAL A 612 -23.11 -9.15 11.10
N ILE A 613 -24.12 -8.31 11.29
CA ILE A 613 -24.27 -7.46 12.49
C ILE A 613 -25.09 -8.26 13.50
N PHE A 614 -24.48 -8.62 14.64
CA PHE A 614 -25.16 -9.29 15.74
C PHE A 614 -25.47 -8.32 16.87
N ILE A 615 -26.76 -8.10 17.15
CA ILE A 615 -27.24 -7.27 18.26
C ILE A 615 -27.74 -8.19 19.38
N ASP A 616 -26.95 -8.33 20.44
CA ASP A 616 -27.35 -9.08 21.63
C ASP A 616 -28.22 -8.22 22.56
N GLU A 617 -29.13 -8.82 23.31
CA GLU A 617 -30.06 -8.12 24.22
C GLU A 617 -30.79 -6.94 23.53
N ILE A 618 -31.37 -7.17 22.35
CA ILE A 618 -32.06 -6.09 21.60
C ILE A 618 -33.22 -5.47 22.38
N ASP A 619 -33.80 -6.20 23.33
CA ASP A 619 -34.82 -5.73 24.27
C ASP A 619 -34.34 -4.59 25.18
N ALA A 620 -33.03 -4.46 25.41
CA ALA A 620 -32.47 -3.30 26.10
C ALA A 620 -32.58 -2.02 25.25
N ILE A 621 -32.40 -2.13 23.93
CA ILE A 621 -32.49 -0.99 22.99
C ILE A 621 -33.95 -0.72 22.59
N ALA A 622 -34.79 -1.76 22.53
CA ALA A 622 -36.17 -1.69 22.03
C ALA A 622 -37.19 -2.34 23.00
N PRO A 623 -37.44 -1.74 24.18
CA PRO A 623 -38.49 -2.21 25.09
C PRO A 623 -39.88 -2.04 24.49
N ARG A 624 -40.87 -2.81 24.97
CA ARG A 624 -42.27 -2.71 24.51
C ARG A 624 -42.79 -1.27 24.68
N ARG A 625 -43.33 -0.70 23.60
CA ARG A 625 -43.98 0.62 23.59
C ARG A 625 -45.04 0.69 24.71
N GLY A 626 -44.85 1.60 25.66
CA GLY A 626 -45.78 1.84 26.78
C GLY A 626 -45.24 1.49 28.17
N THR A 627 -44.10 0.81 28.25
CA THR A 627 -43.36 0.57 29.50
C THR A 627 -42.17 1.53 29.59
N ASP A 628 -42.30 2.54 30.44
CA ASP A 628 -41.34 3.59 30.81
C ASP A 628 -40.81 4.56 29.72
N VAL A 629 -40.82 5.84 30.11
CA VAL A 629 -40.63 7.01 29.26
C VAL A 629 -39.14 7.30 29.06
N ASN A 630 -38.57 6.95 27.91
CA ASN A 630 -37.30 7.53 27.46
C ASN A 630 -37.40 7.98 25.99
N ARG A 631 -37.52 9.30 25.77
CA ARG A 631 -37.45 9.93 24.43
C ARG A 631 -36.18 9.57 23.64
N VAL A 632 -35.11 9.16 24.34
CA VAL A 632 -33.84 8.73 23.74
C VAL A 632 -33.99 7.35 23.08
N THR A 633 -34.72 6.43 23.73
CA THR A 633 -34.95 5.07 23.24
C THR A 633 -35.79 5.06 21.97
N ASP A 634 -36.86 5.89 21.91
CA ASP A 634 -37.68 6.02 20.69
C ASP A 634 -36.88 6.53 19.49
N ARG A 635 -35.92 7.44 19.71
CA ARG A 635 -35.05 7.94 18.63
C ARG A 635 -34.05 6.89 18.17
N LEU A 636 -33.51 6.10 19.08
CA LEU A 636 -32.63 4.98 18.74
C LEU A 636 -33.35 3.92 17.92
N ILE A 637 -34.58 3.57 18.28
CA ILE A 637 -35.42 2.65 17.51
C ILE A 637 -35.65 3.21 16.10
N ASN A 638 -36.02 4.49 15.99
CA ASN A 638 -36.22 5.12 14.67
C ASN A 638 -34.93 5.12 13.83
N GLN A 639 -33.77 5.39 14.44
CA GLN A 639 -32.49 5.35 13.74
C GLN A 639 -32.15 3.92 13.30
N LEU A 640 -32.36 2.90 14.15
CA LEU A 640 -32.14 1.49 13.81
C LEU A 640 -33.04 1.06 12.64
N LEU A 641 -34.33 1.40 12.68
CA LEU A 641 -35.27 1.14 11.58
C LEU A 641 -34.85 1.85 10.29
N THR A 642 -34.41 3.11 10.39
CA THR A 642 -33.91 3.87 9.24
C THR A 642 -32.68 3.21 8.62
N GLU A 643 -31.75 2.71 9.44
CA GLU A 643 -30.58 1.99 8.93
C GLU A 643 -30.95 0.64 8.31
N MET A 644 -31.86 -0.13 8.94
CA MET A 644 -32.35 -1.42 8.42
C MET A 644 -33.12 -1.25 7.10
N ASP A 645 -33.95 -0.22 6.98
CA ASP A 645 -34.64 0.12 5.72
C ASP A 645 -33.64 0.60 4.66
N GLY A 646 -32.61 1.33 5.09
CA GLY A 646 -31.50 1.80 4.27
C GLY A 646 -30.52 0.71 3.82
N ILE A 647 -30.63 -0.52 4.33
CA ILE A 647 -29.96 -1.68 3.74
C ILE A 647 -30.60 -1.94 2.37
N GLN A 648 -29.89 -1.46 1.32
CA GLN A 648 -30.25 -1.73 -0.06
C GLN A 648 -30.07 -3.23 -0.36
N GLU A 649 -30.90 -3.72 -1.27
CA GLU A 649 -30.80 -5.07 -1.83
C GLU A 649 -29.39 -5.26 -2.42
N ASN A 650 -28.64 -6.28 -1.97
CA ASN A 650 -27.24 -6.61 -2.32
C ASN A 650 -26.10 -5.88 -1.59
N THR A 651 -26.32 -5.23 -0.46
CA THR A 651 -25.19 -4.70 0.33
C THR A 651 -24.34 -5.77 1.02
N GLY A 652 -24.74 -7.05 1.01
CA GLY A 652 -24.00 -8.12 1.70
C GLY A 652 -24.00 -7.97 3.22
N VAL A 653 -24.92 -7.16 3.77
CA VAL A 653 -25.08 -6.92 5.21
C VAL A 653 -26.33 -7.61 5.71
N VAL A 654 -26.20 -8.45 6.74
CA VAL A 654 -27.32 -9.12 7.40
C VAL A 654 -27.34 -8.76 8.87
N VAL A 655 -28.52 -8.44 9.42
CA VAL A 655 -28.69 -8.12 10.84
C VAL A 655 -29.28 -9.33 11.57
N ILE A 656 -28.59 -9.84 12.58
CA ILE A 656 -29.10 -10.86 13.49
C ILE A 656 -29.28 -10.20 14.86
N ALA A 657 -30.48 -10.28 15.44
CA ALA A 657 -30.76 -9.79 16.77
C ALA A 657 -31.06 -10.96 17.71
N ALA A 658 -30.69 -10.86 18.98
CA ALA A 658 -31.00 -11.84 20.01
C ALA A 658 -31.76 -11.21 21.18
N THR A 659 -32.74 -11.93 21.70
CA THR A 659 -33.47 -11.60 22.93
C THR A 659 -33.79 -12.86 23.72
N ASN A 660 -34.01 -12.73 25.03
CA ASN A 660 -34.22 -13.87 25.94
C ASN A 660 -35.70 -14.17 26.20
#